data_AF-A0A816R8Q5-F1
#
_entry.id   AF-A0A816R8Q5-F1
#
_cell.length_a   1.000
_cell.length_b   1.000
_cell.length_c   1.000
_cell.angle_alpha   90.00
_cell.angle_beta   90.00
_cell.angle_gamma   90.00
#
_symmetry.space_group_name_H-M   'P 1'
#
loop_
_entity.id
_entity.type
_entity.pdbx_description
1 polymer ?
#
loop_
_entity_poly.entity_id
_entity_poly.type
_entity_poly.pdbx_seq_one_letter_code
_entity_poly.pdbx_strand_id
1 'polypeptide(L)'
;MMPVEMENWWEEVNESTQWQDGIFFSLCGAYALVSAIALVQLVRIQMRVPEYGWTTQKVFHLMNFVVNGVRAVLFGFHHQVFLVHPKALCWILLDLPGLLFFSAYTLLVLFWAEIYHQARSLPTDKLRITYISVNAAVYLAQVVIWVCIWVNDNSTVELVGKIFMAVVSFIAALGFLLYGGRLFIMLRRFPIESKGRRKKLHEVVGSVTAICFTCFLIRCIVVGVSAFDRDLTLDVLDHPVLNLIYYMVSGRSTSILTSPLHFAQSYCKNNEAILVSKNIVEESHKLVDSLDKLRVSAASSSSNFKKKPVIIIVVGMAGIGKTSFLHRLVCHTFDANKRGYVLNLDPAVMSLPFGANIDIRDTVKYKEVMKQYNLGPNGGIMTSLNLFATKFDEVVSVIEKRADQLDYVLVDTPGQIEIFTWSASGAIITEAFASTFPTVVTYVVDTPRSTSPITFMSNMLYACSILYKTRLPLVLAFNKTDVADHKFALEWMGDFEVFQAAIQSDNSYTSTLANSLSLSLYEFYRNIRSVGVSAITGAGMDDFFKAIEASADEYMETYKADLDKRKAEKEQLEEERREKEMEKLRKDMESSQGGTVVLNTGLKDKDAAEKMMVEEEDDEDFKIEEDSDDAIDEDEEDEEMNRFYV
;
A
#
# COMPACT_ATOMS: atom_id res chain seq x y z
N MET A 1 0.01 -31.04 -47.63
CA MET A 1 1.01 -31.89 -48.30
C MET A 1 2.37 -31.40 -47.83
N MET A 2 2.87 -31.98 -46.74
CA MET A 2 4.23 -31.70 -46.26
C MET A 2 5.22 -32.30 -47.26
N PRO A 3 6.39 -31.68 -47.49
CA PRO A 3 7.38 -32.20 -48.43
C PRO A 3 7.90 -33.56 -47.94
N VAL A 4 7.92 -34.55 -48.85
CA VAL A 4 8.29 -35.96 -48.61
C VAL A 4 9.67 -36.13 -47.96
N GLU A 5 10.58 -35.18 -48.14
CA GLU A 5 11.91 -35.17 -47.50
C GLU A 5 11.84 -34.89 -45.99
N MET A 6 10.87 -34.10 -45.51
CA MET A 6 10.64 -33.95 -44.08
C MET A 6 10.13 -35.28 -43.51
N GLU A 7 9.17 -35.91 -44.17
CA GLU A 7 8.52 -37.16 -43.70
C GLU A 7 9.54 -38.31 -43.52
N ASN A 8 10.51 -38.43 -44.44
CA ASN A 8 11.61 -39.41 -44.33
C ASN A 8 12.61 -39.10 -43.20
N TRP A 9 12.96 -37.82 -43.00
CA TRP A 9 13.79 -37.41 -41.86
C TRP A 9 13.06 -37.62 -40.52
N TRP A 10 11.75 -37.40 -40.51
CA TRP A 10 10.90 -37.62 -39.36
C TRP A 10 10.86 -39.11 -38.97
N GLU A 11 10.72 -40.03 -39.92
CA GLU A 11 10.75 -41.47 -39.64
C GLU A 11 12.13 -41.96 -39.17
N GLU A 12 13.24 -41.50 -39.76
CA GLU A 12 14.60 -41.86 -39.32
C GLU A 12 14.90 -41.43 -37.87
N VAL A 13 14.40 -40.25 -37.46
CA VAL A 13 14.53 -39.76 -36.07
C VAL A 13 13.58 -40.51 -35.14
N ASN A 14 12.41 -40.94 -35.62
CA ASN A 14 11.42 -41.67 -34.84
C ASN A 14 11.87 -43.11 -34.53
N GLU A 15 12.54 -43.77 -35.47
CA GLU A 15 13.00 -45.17 -35.35
C GLU A 15 14.36 -45.35 -34.63
N SER A 16 15.15 -44.28 -34.48
CA SER A 16 16.50 -44.38 -33.89
C SER A 16 16.49 -44.32 -32.36
N THR A 17 16.83 -45.45 -31.72
CA THR A 17 16.95 -45.58 -30.25
C THR A 17 17.98 -44.63 -29.62
N GLN A 18 19.07 -44.31 -30.34
CA GLN A 18 20.10 -43.37 -29.86
C GLN A 18 19.59 -41.93 -29.76
N TRP A 19 18.75 -41.49 -30.70
CA TRP A 19 18.15 -40.15 -30.67
C TRP A 19 17.07 -40.04 -29.61
N GLN A 20 16.28 -41.09 -29.41
CA GLN A 20 15.30 -41.18 -28.32
C GLN A 20 15.98 -41.06 -26.96
N ASP A 21 17.03 -41.86 -26.70
CA ASP A 21 17.81 -41.79 -25.46
C ASP A 21 18.42 -40.40 -25.25
N GLY A 22 19.01 -39.81 -26.29
CA GLY A 22 19.58 -38.46 -26.23
C GLY A 22 18.56 -37.38 -25.85
N ILE A 23 17.34 -37.48 -26.37
CA ILE A 23 16.22 -36.56 -26.05
C ILE A 23 15.78 -36.72 -24.59
N PHE A 24 15.64 -37.95 -24.10
CA PHE A 24 15.24 -38.21 -22.71
C PHE A 24 16.30 -37.78 -21.70
N PHE A 25 17.59 -38.02 -21.97
CA PHE A 25 18.68 -37.52 -21.12
C PHE A 25 18.74 -35.98 -21.12
N SER A 26 18.51 -35.34 -22.26
CA SER A 26 18.44 -33.87 -22.35
C SER A 26 17.26 -33.31 -21.54
N LEU A 27 16.07 -33.91 -21.64
CA LEU A 27 14.90 -33.56 -20.84
C LEU A 27 15.13 -33.79 -19.34
N CYS A 28 15.77 -34.89 -18.96
CA CYS A 28 16.16 -35.17 -17.58
C CYS A 28 17.07 -34.05 -17.02
N GLY A 29 18.09 -33.64 -17.78
CA GLY A 29 18.98 -32.54 -17.42
C GLY A 29 18.24 -31.22 -17.25
N ALA A 30 17.31 -30.89 -18.15
CA ALA A 30 16.51 -29.67 -18.08
C ALA A 30 15.59 -29.64 -16.84
N TYR A 31 14.87 -30.73 -16.55
CA TYR A 31 14.00 -30.81 -15.36
C TYR A 31 14.80 -30.85 -14.05
N ALA A 32 15.96 -31.48 -14.02
CA ALA A 32 16.87 -31.46 -12.87
C ALA A 32 17.39 -30.04 -12.58
N LEU A 33 17.74 -29.29 -13.64
CA LEU A 33 18.16 -27.89 -13.52
C LEU A 33 17.04 -27.00 -12.94
N VAL A 34 15.82 -27.12 -13.45
CA VAL A 34 14.65 -26.37 -12.95
C VAL A 34 14.36 -26.74 -11.49
N SER A 35 14.48 -28.02 -11.11
CA SER A 35 14.31 -28.47 -9.73
C SER A 35 15.37 -27.87 -8.79
N ALA A 36 16.64 -27.87 -9.21
CA ALA A 36 17.73 -27.27 -8.44
C ALA A 36 17.54 -25.76 -8.23
N ILE A 37 17.11 -25.02 -9.28
CA ILE A 37 16.80 -23.60 -9.17
C ILE A 37 15.66 -23.36 -8.16
N ALA A 38 14.60 -24.16 -8.19
CA ALA A 38 13.49 -24.04 -7.24
C ALA A 38 13.94 -24.27 -5.78
N LEU A 39 14.85 -25.21 -5.55
CA LEU A 39 15.42 -25.49 -4.22
C LEU A 39 16.28 -24.33 -3.72
N VAL A 40 17.14 -23.77 -4.57
CA VAL A 40 17.98 -22.60 -4.23
C VAL A 40 17.12 -21.40 -3.85
N GLN A 41 16.03 -21.15 -4.58
CA GLN A 41 15.09 -20.07 -4.24
C GLN A 41 14.40 -20.32 -2.88
N LEU A 42 13.97 -21.55 -2.60
CA LEU A 42 13.37 -21.90 -1.32
C LEU A 42 14.32 -21.64 -0.15
N VAL A 43 15.59 -22.06 -0.27
CA VAL A 43 16.63 -21.85 0.75
C VAL A 43 16.91 -20.36 0.94
N ARG A 44 17.05 -19.60 -0.15
CA ARG A 44 17.26 -18.14 -0.09
C ARG A 44 16.13 -17.42 0.65
N ILE A 45 14.88 -17.80 0.39
CA ILE A 45 13.70 -17.21 1.04
C ILE A 45 13.64 -17.59 2.53
N GLN A 46 13.96 -18.83 2.88
CA GLN A 46 13.99 -19.29 4.27
C GLN A 46 15.06 -18.58 5.09
N MET A 47 16.24 -18.34 4.51
CA MET A 47 17.33 -17.62 5.19
C MET A 47 17.06 -16.12 5.34
N ARG A 48 16.37 -15.49 4.37
CA ARG A 48 16.08 -14.05 4.42
C ARG A 48 15.07 -13.69 5.51
N VAL A 49 14.10 -14.56 5.80
CA VAL A 49 13.02 -14.29 6.76
C VAL A 49 12.66 -15.56 7.55
N PRO A 50 13.43 -15.92 8.59
CA PRO A 50 13.19 -17.13 9.38
C PRO A 50 11.98 -17.01 10.33
N GLU A 51 11.58 -15.78 10.69
CA GLU A 51 10.52 -15.51 11.68
C GLU A 51 9.10 -15.76 11.15
N TYR A 52 8.89 -15.73 9.82
CA TYR A 52 7.61 -16.05 9.21
C TYR A 52 7.54 -17.55 8.90
N GLY A 53 6.47 -18.21 9.36
CA GLY A 53 6.19 -19.64 9.11
C GLY A 53 6.04 -20.03 7.63
N TRP A 54 5.42 -21.19 7.37
CA TRP A 54 5.22 -21.68 6.00
C TRP A 54 4.26 -20.78 5.19
N THR A 55 4.80 -19.96 4.29
CA THR A 55 4.03 -19.09 3.39
C THR A 55 3.67 -19.79 2.07
N THR A 56 2.62 -19.33 1.39
CA THR A 56 2.19 -19.82 0.06
C THR A 56 3.34 -19.84 -0.96
N GLN A 57 4.30 -18.90 -0.83
CA GLN A 57 5.53 -18.86 -1.63
C GLN A 57 6.46 -20.06 -1.39
N LYS A 58 6.75 -20.36 -0.12
CA LYS A 58 7.60 -21.49 0.27
C LYS A 58 6.96 -22.81 -0.18
N VAL A 59 5.63 -22.92 -0.04
CA VAL A 59 4.87 -24.09 -0.51
C VAL A 59 4.94 -24.23 -2.03
N PHE A 60 4.82 -23.15 -2.80
CA PHE A 60 4.91 -23.20 -4.26
C PHE A 60 6.29 -23.65 -4.76
N HIS A 61 7.38 -23.11 -4.19
CA HIS A 61 8.74 -23.53 -4.57
C HIS A 61 9.04 -24.97 -4.13
N LEU A 62 8.55 -25.39 -2.95
CA LEU A 62 8.63 -26.78 -2.50
C LEU A 62 7.90 -27.72 -3.46
N MET A 63 6.66 -27.40 -3.86
CA MET A 63 5.90 -28.23 -4.81
C MET A 63 6.58 -28.31 -6.17
N ASN A 64 7.13 -27.21 -6.69
CA ASN A 64 7.86 -27.23 -7.96
C ASN A 64 9.17 -28.03 -7.88
N PHE A 65 9.88 -27.99 -6.76
CA PHE A 65 11.04 -28.86 -6.53
C PHE A 65 10.63 -30.34 -6.59
N VAL A 66 9.54 -30.71 -5.89
CA VAL A 66 9.03 -32.10 -5.88
C VAL A 66 8.56 -32.52 -7.28
N VAL A 67 7.74 -31.72 -7.97
CA VAL A 67 7.19 -32.06 -9.30
C VAL A 67 8.30 -32.25 -10.33
N ASN A 68 9.23 -31.30 -10.43
CA ASN A 68 10.31 -31.36 -11.42
C ASN A 68 11.36 -32.41 -11.04
N GLY A 69 11.60 -32.63 -9.74
CA GLY A 69 12.46 -33.69 -9.24
C GLY A 69 11.93 -35.08 -9.60
N VAL A 70 10.64 -35.35 -9.36
CA VAL A 70 10.03 -36.64 -9.73
C VAL A 70 10.04 -36.83 -11.25
N ARG A 71 9.78 -35.78 -12.05
CA ARG A 71 9.89 -35.87 -13.53
C ARG A 71 11.32 -36.14 -14.00
N ALA A 72 12.33 -35.51 -13.40
CA ALA A 72 13.73 -35.76 -13.75
C ALA A 72 14.12 -37.22 -13.47
N VAL A 73 13.71 -37.76 -12.31
CA VAL A 73 13.93 -39.18 -11.97
C VAL A 73 13.22 -40.10 -12.97
N LEU A 74 11.99 -39.80 -13.35
CA LEU A 74 11.23 -40.59 -14.34
C LEU A 74 11.94 -40.64 -15.71
N PHE A 75 12.41 -39.51 -16.22
CA PHE A 75 13.13 -39.47 -17.50
C PHE A 75 14.52 -40.14 -17.40
N GLY A 76 15.20 -40.04 -16.26
CA GLY A 76 16.49 -40.69 -16.02
C GLY A 76 16.41 -42.22 -15.93
N PHE A 77 15.30 -42.76 -15.44
CA PHE A 77 15.08 -44.20 -15.29
C PHE A 77 14.10 -44.77 -16.32
N HIS A 78 13.91 -44.11 -17.48
CA HIS A 78 12.87 -44.47 -18.44
C HIS A 78 12.91 -45.96 -18.85
N HIS A 79 14.10 -46.55 -19.06
CA HIS A 79 14.27 -47.96 -19.43
C HIS A 79 13.91 -48.94 -18.28
N GLN A 80 13.98 -48.52 -17.02
CA GLN A 80 13.69 -49.37 -15.85
C GLN A 80 12.25 -49.24 -15.36
N VAL A 81 11.59 -48.10 -15.60
CA VAL A 81 10.19 -47.83 -15.20
C VAL A 81 9.21 -48.76 -15.92
N PHE A 82 9.47 -49.11 -17.19
CA PHE A 82 8.64 -50.05 -17.96
C PHE A 82 8.82 -51.53 -17.56
N LEU A 83 9.84 -51.87 -16.77
CA LEU A 83 10.08 -53.22 -16.24
C LEU A 83 9.46 -53.45 -14.85
N VAL A 84 8.87 -52.42 -14.23
CA VAL A 84 8.25 -52.53 -12.91
C VAL A 84 6.91 -53.23 -12.99
N HIS A 85 6.88 -54.51 -12.58
CA HIS A 85 5.64 -55.22 -12.30
C HIS A 85 5.18 -54.91 -10.87
N PRO A 86 3.89 -54.61 -10.63
CA PRO A 86 2.72 -54.61 -11.55
C PRO A 86 2.51 -53.32 -12.36
N LYS A 87 1.85 -53.45 -13.53
CA LYS A 87 1.50 -52.34 -14.46
C LYS A 87 0.83 -51.14 -13.79
N ALA A 88 0.02 -51.36 -12.75
CA ALA A 88 -0.65 -50.29 -12.02
C ALA A 88 0.34 -49.34 -11.32
N LEU A 89 1.52 -49.83 -10.88
CA LEU A 89 2.58 -48.97 -10.32
C LEU A 89 3.21 -48.07 -11.39
N CYS A 90 3.32 -48.53 -12.63
CA CYS A 90 3.80 -47.73 -13.75
C CYS A 90 2.83 -46.55 -14.04
N TRP A 91 1.51 -46.83 -14.10
CA TRP A 91 0.49 -45.79 -14.28
C TRP A 91 0.46 -44.76 -13.14
N ILE A 92 0.54 -45.20 -11.88
CA ILE A 92 0.62 -44.30 -10.72
C ILE A 92 1.86 -43.40 -10.83
N LEU A 93 3.00 -43.98 -11.21
CA LEU A 93 4.27 -43.27 -11.29
C LEU A 93 4.27 -42.22 -12.44
N LEU A 94 3.58 -42.49 -13.55
CA LEU A 94 3.44 -41.57 -14.69
C LEU A 94 2.41 -40.46 -14.44
N ASP A 95 1.31 -40.74 -13.74
CA ASP A 95 0.23 -39.77 -13.47
C ASP A 95 0.54 -38.81 -12.31
N LEU A 96 1.29 -39.27 -11.30
CA LEU A 96 1.56 -38.53 -10.06
C LEU A 96 2.23 -37.15 -10.29
N PRO A 97 3.24 -37.00 -11.18
CA PRO A 97 3.75 -35.69 -11.55
C PRO A 97 2.73 -34.78 -12.22
N GLY A 98 1.74 -35.34 -12.93
CA GLY A 98 0.64 -34.58 -13.54
C GLY A 98 -0.32 -33.99 -12.51
N LEU A 99 -0.64 -34.77 -11.47
CA LEU A 99 -1.53 -34.33 -10.38
C LEU A 99 -0.86 -33.30 -9.46
N LEU A 100 0.41 -33.53 -9.12
CA LEU A 100 1.18 -32.58 -8.33
C LEU A 100 1.39 -31.26 -9.09
N PHE A 101 1.57 -31.34 -10.42
CA PHE A 101 1.58 -30.17 -11.30
C PHE A 101 0.24 -29.42 -11.23
N PHE A 102 -0.90 -30.11 -11.36
CA PHE A 102 -2.22 -29.48 -11.19
C PHE A 102 -2.37 -28.75 -9.84
N SER A 103 -1.93 -29.37 -8.74
CA SER A 103 -2.03 -28.76 -7.41
C SER A 103 -1.11 -27.54 -7.22
N ALA A 104 0.08 -27.54 -7.82
CA ALA A 104 1.00 -26.40 -7.78
C ALA A 104 0.42 -25.19 -8.53
N TYR A 105 -0.23 -25.41 -9.68
CA TYR A 105 -0.80 -24.32 -10.48
C TYR A 105 -2.17 -23.86 -9.97
N THR A 106 -2.99 -24.73 -9.39
CA THR A 106 -4.21 -24.28 -8.68
C THR A 106 -3.87 -23.45 -7.44
N LEU A 107 -2.72 -23.67 -6.79
CA LEU A 107 -2.21 -22.83 -5.70
C LEU A 107 -1.85 -21.42 -6.20
N LEU A 108 -1.32 -21.32 -7.41
CA LEU A 108 -1.11 -20.03 -8.08
C LEU A 108 -2.43 -19.33 -8.42
N VAL A 109 -3.46 -20.06 -8.87
CA VAL A 109 -4.81 -19.51 -9.08
C VAL A 109 -5.41 -19.02 -7.77
N LEU A 110 -5.27 -19.79 -6.68
CA LEU A 110 -5.69 -19.39 -5.34
C LEU A 110 -5.00 -18.10 -4.92
N PHE A 111 -3.70 -17.97 -5.17
CA PHE A 111 -2.95 -16.75 -4.88
C PHE A 111 -3.48 -15.54 -5.66
N TRP A 112 -3.76 -15.68 -6.95
CA TRP A 112 -4.40 -14.62 -7.75
C TRP A 112 -5.81 -14.27 -7.26
N ALA A 113 -6.57 -15.27 -6.84
CA ALA A 113 -7.92 -15.10 -6.30
C ALA A 113 -7.91 -14.40 -4.92
N GLU A 114 -6.92 -14.70 -4.07
CA GLU A 114 -6.70 -14.01 -2.79
C GLU A 114 -6.42 -12.52 -3.02
N ILE A 115 -5.50 -12.19 -3.93
CA ILE A 115 -5.20 -10.78 -4.27
C ILE A 115 -6.45 -10.07 -4.80
N TYR A 116 -7.21 -10.74 -5.68
CA TYR A 116 -8.43 -10.18 -6.25
C TYR A 116 -9.53 -9.92 -5.19
N HIS A 117 -9.76 -10.87 -4.29
CA HIS A 117 -10.75 -10.72 -3.21
C HIS A 117 -10.33 -9.68 -2.18
N GLN A 118 -9.04 -9.63 -1.82
CA GLN A 118 -8.49 -8.63 -0.91
C GLN A 118 -8.60 -7.22 -1.49
N ALA A 119 -8.32 -7.03 -2.78
CA ALA A 119 -8.48 -5.74 -3.44
C ALA A 119 -9.94 -5.23 -3.47
N ARG A 120 -10.93 -6.12 -3.29
CA ARG A 120 -12.36 -5.79 -3.19
C ARG A 120 -12.93 -5.94 -1.78
N SER A 121 -12.08 -6.05 -0.75
CA SER A 121 -12.46 -6.23 0.66
C SER A 121 -13.46 -7.38 0.94
N LEU A 122 -13.46 -8.42 0.08
CA LEU A 122 -14.32 -9.59 0.23
C LEU A 122 -13.66 -10.63 1.16
N PRO A 123 -14.44 -11.40 1.93
CA PRO A 123 -13.90 -12.42 2.84
C PRO A 123 -13.13 -13.51 2.08
N THR A 124 -11.90 -13.80 2.51
CA THR A 124 -10.98 -14.77 1.87
C THR A 124 -11.04 -16.16 2.47
N ASP A 125 -11.66 -16.33 3.64
CA ASP A 125 -11.67 -17.60 4.39
C ASP A 125 -12.27 -18.77 3.59
N LYS A 126 -13.26 -18.47 2.75
CA LYS A 126 -13.94 -19.48 1.92
C LYS A 126 -13.09 -19.95 0.75
N LEU A 127 -12.12 -19.16 0.27
CA LEU A 127 -11.32 -19.49 -0.91
C LEU A 127 -10.36 -20.65 -0.64
N ARG A 128 -9.66 -20.64 0.51
CA ARG A 128 -8.73 -21.71 0.89
C ARG A 128 -9.44 -23.04 1.10
N ILE A 129 -10.60 -23.01 1.77
CA ILE A 129 -11.43 -24.19 1.98
C ILE A 129 -11.91 -24.77 0.64
N THR A 130 -12.34 -23.90 -0.28
CA THR A 130 -12.77 -24.30 -1.63
C THR A 130 -11.60 -24.94 -2.41
N TYR A 131 -10.40 -24.36 -2.35
CA TYR A 131 -9.21 -24.92 -2.99
C TYR A 131 -8.86 -26.31 -2.47
N ILE A 132 -8.82 -26.48 -1.15
CA ILE A 132 -8.53 -27.78 -0.51
C ILE A 132 -9.59 -28.80 -0.91
N SER A 133 -10.86 -28.41 -0.89
CA SER A 133 -11.98 -29.28 -1.30
C SER A 133 -11.88 -29.72 -2.75
N VAL A 134 -11.53 -28.82 -3.68
CA VAL A 134 -11.39 -29.13 -5.11
C VAL A 134 -10.22 -30.08 -5.35
N ASN A 135 -9.05 -29.82 -4.77
CA ASN A 135 -7.91 -30.70 -4.92
C ASN A 135 -8.15 -32.07 -4.28
N ALA A 136 -8.77 -32.12 -3.09
CA ALA A 136 -9.14 -33.38 -2.44
C ALA A 136 -10.10 -34.21 -3.30
N ALA A 137 -11.08 -33.58 -3.95
CA ALA A 137 -12.01 -34.25 -4.85
C ALA A 137 -11.29 -34.84 -6.09
N VAL A 138 -10.38 -34.08 -6.71
CA VAL A 138 -9.59 -34.56 -7.86
C VAL A 138 -8.69 -35.73 -7.47
N TYR A 139 -8.01 -35.65 -6.33
CA TYR A 139 -7.17 -36.75 -5.84
C TYR A 139 -7.99 -38.00 -5.52
N LEU A 140 -9.15 -37.85 -4.89
CA LEU A 140 -10.03 -38.97 -4.56
C LEU A 140 -10.56 -39.65 -5.82
N ALA A 141 -10.98 -38.88 -6.82
CA ALA A 141 -11.40 -39.41 -8.11
C ALA A 141 -10.26 -40.17 -8.82
N GLN A 142 -9.03 -39.65 -8.77
CA GLN A 142 -7.88 -40.32 -9.37
C GLN A 142 -7.52 -41.64 -8.66
N VAL A 143 -7.54 -41.65 -7.32
CA VAL A 143 -7.28 -42.88 -6.55
C VAL A 143 -8.33 -43.95 -6.87
N VAL A 144 -9.59 -43.56 -7.04
CA VAL A 144 -10.66 -44.48 -7.47
C VAL A 144 -10.36 -45.04 -8.86
N ILE A 145 -9.92 -44.22 -9.81
CA ILE A 145 -9.53 -44.67 -11.16
C ILE A 145 -8.36 -45.66 -11.09
N TRP A 146 -7.33 -45.39 -10.28
CA TRP A 146 -6.20 -46.30 -10.09
C TRP A 146 -6.60 -47.65 -9.48
N VAL A 147 -7.49 -47.65 -8.47
CA VAL A 147 -8.01 -48.89 -7.88
C VAL A 147 -8.86 -49.67 -8.89
N CYS A 148 -9.65 -48.98 -9.71
CA CYS A 148 -10.41 -49.61 -10.79
C CYS A 148 -9.51 -50.28 -11.84
N ILE A 149 -8.41 -49.62 -12.24
CA ILE A 149 -7.40 -50.20 -13.15
C ILE A 149 -6.71 -51.41 -12.50
N TRP A 150 -6.42 -51.34 -11.20
CA TRP A 150 -5.81 -52.46 -10.46
C TRP A 150 -6.69 -53.70 -10.44
N VAL A 151 -8.00 -53.52 -10.28
CA VAL A 151 -8.97 -54.63 -10.14
C VAL A 151 -9.44 -55.16 -11.49
N ASN A 152 -9.53 -54.31 -12.53
CA ASN A 152 -10.08 -54.68 -13.83
C ASN A 152 -9.28 -54.00 -14.96
N ASP A 153 -8.42 -54.76 -15.64
CA ASP A 153 -7.54 -54.30 -16.73
C ASP A 153 -8.35 -54.10 -18.04
N ASN A 154 -9.31 -53.17 -18.00
CA ASN A 154 -10.22 -52.85 -19.10
C ASN A 154 -9.81 -51.56 -19.80
N SER A 155 -9.66 -51.62 -21.13
CA SER A 155 -9.35 -50.46 -21.99
C SER A 155 -10.34 -49.28 -21.84
N THR A 156 -11.58 -49.54 -21.41
CA THR A 156 -12.57 -48.49 -21.10
C THR A 156 -12.21 -47.68 -19.86
N VAL A 157 -11.60 -48.29 -18.84
CA VAL A 157 -11.18 -47.59 -17.61
C VAL A 157 -9.98 -46.70 -17.90
N GLU A 158 -9.07 -47.15 -18.78
CA GLU A 158 -7.94 -46.36 -19.27
C GLU A 158 -8.42 -45.11 -20.05
N LEU A 159 -9.39 -45.28 -20.95
CA LEU A 159 -10.02 -44.18 -21.69
C LEU A 159 -10.64 -43.15 -20.73
N VAL A 160 -11.36 -43.62 -19.70
CA VAL A 160 -11.97 -42.75 -18.68
C VAL A 160 -10.90 -41.96 -17.90
N GLY A 161 -9.76 -42.57 -17.57
CA GLY A 161 -8.64 -41.90 -16.92
C GLY A 161 -8.04 -40.76 -17.76
N LYS A 162 -7.81 -41.00 -19.06
CA LYS A 162 -7.28 -39.98 -19.98
C LYS A 162 -8.26 -38.81 -20.17
N ILE A 163 -9.55 -39.10 -20.34
CA ILE A 163 -10.60 -38.07 -20.43
C ILE A 163 -10.68 -37.26 -19.14
N PHE A 164 -10.58 -37.90 -17.97
CA PHE A 164 -10.59 -37.22 -16.68
C PHE A 164 -9.41 -36.23 -16.55
N MET A 165 -8.21 -36.65 -16.93
CA MET A 165 -7.02 -35.78 -16.89
C MET A 165 -7.11 -34.59 -17.87
N ALA A 166 -7.76 -34.77 -19.03
CA ALA A 166 -8.04 -33.69 -19.97
C ALA A 166 -9.03 -32.67 -19.36
N VAL A 167 -10.12 -33.14 -18.74
CA VAL A 167 -11.11 -32.27 -18.07
C VAL A 167 -10.49 -31.48 -16.92
N VAL A 168 -9.67 -32.12 -16.08
CA VAL A 168 -8.95 -31.44 -14.99
C VAL A 168 -8.03 -30.34 -15.53
N SER A 169 -7.32 -30.60 -16.63
CA SER A 169 -6.44 -29.62 -17.28
C SER A 169 -7.23 -28.44 -17.89
N PHE A 170 -8.42 -28.70 -18.44
CA PHE A 170 -9.32 -27.66 -18.95
C PHE A 170 -9.85 -26.74 -17.84
N ILE A 171 -10.26 -27.32 -16.71
CA ILE A 171 -10.72 -26.55 -15.54
C ILE A 171 -9.60 -25.65 -15.00
N ALA A 172 -8.36 -26.13 -14.96
CA ALA A 172 -7.20 -25.33 -14.57
C ALA A 172 -7.00 -24.13 -15.52
N ALA A 173 -7.09 -24.35 -16.84
CA ALA A 173 -6.98 -23.28 -17.84
C ALA A 173 -8.07 -22.20 -17.63
N LEU A 174 -9.32 -22.61 -17.40
CA LEU A 174 -10.42 -21.68 -17.13
C LEU A 174 -10.18 -20.88 -15.83
N GLY A 175 -9.62 -21.51 -14.80
CA GLY A 175 -9.24 -20.85 -13.55
C GLY A 175 -8.23 -19.71 -13.76
N PHE A 176 -7.19 -19.94 -14.57
CA PHE A 176 -6.23 -18.88 -14.93
C PHE A 176 -6.87 -17.75 -15.73
N LEU A 177 -7.74 -18.07 -16.69
CA LEU A 177 -8.41 -17.07 -17.51
C LEU A 177 -9.34 -16.18 -16.66
N LEU A 178 -10.12 -16.77 -15.75
CA LEU A 178 -11.08 -16.05 -14.93
C LEU A 178 -10.40 -15.20 -13.86
N TYR A 179 -9.53 -15.79 -13.02
CA TYR A 179 -8.92 -15.05 -11.90
C TYR A 179 -7.73 -14.20 -12.34
N GLY A 180 -6.85 -14.72 -13.21
CA GLY A 180 -5.73 -13.97 -13.75
C GLY A 180 -6.18 -12.83 -14.68
N GLY A 181 -7.17 -13.08 -15.55
CA GLY A 181 -7.75 -12.06 -16.42
C GLY A 181 -8.50 -10.96 -15.66
N ARG A 182 -9.33 -11.32 -14.66
CA ARG A 182 -10.02 -10.32 -13.82
C ARG A 182 -9.03 -9.47 -13.03
N LEU A 183 -7.98 -10.08 -12.48
CA LEU A 183 -6.95 -9.36 -11.76
C LEU A 183 -6.16 -8.42 -12.68
N PHE A 184 -5.79 -8.87 -13.89
CA PHE A 184 -5.10 -8.05 -14.88
C PHE A 184 -5.93 -6.81 -15.28
N ILE A 185 -7.23 -6.98 -15.53
CA ILE A 185 -8.15 -5.88 -15.85
C ILE A 185 -8.31 -4.93 -14.65
N MET A 186 -8.42 -5.47 -13.44
CA MET A 186 -8.55 -4.68 -12.22
C MET A 186 -7.30 -3.82 -11.98
N LEU A 187 -6.11 -4.42 -12.06
CA LEU A 187 -4.85 -3.68 -11.92
C LEU A 187 -4.77 -2.56 -12.95
N ARG A 188 -5.25 -2.78 -14.19
CA ARG A 188 -5.19 -1.79 -15.28
C ARG A 188 -6.06 -0.55 -15.01
N ARG A 189 -7.03 -0.63 -14.10
CA ARG A 189 -7.93 0.48 -13.73
C ARG A 189 -7.41 1.33 -12.56
N PHE A 190 -6.33 0.94 -11.88
CA PHE A 190 -5.80 1.70 -10.74
C PHE A 190 -4.62 2.61 -11.16
N PRO A 191 -4.70 3.93 -10.94
CA PRO A 191 -3.58 4.83 -11.15
C PRO A 191 -2.57 4.71 -10.00
N ILE A 192 -1.53 3.89 -10.17
CA ILE A 192 -0.46 3.73 -9.17
C ILE A 192 0.67 4.72 -9.46
N GLU A 193 1.04 5.57 -8.50
CA GLU A 193 1.97 6.73 -8.63
C GLU A 193 3.36 6.49 -9.25
N SER A 194 3.85 5.26 -9.44
CA SER A 194 5.16 5.04 -10.08
C SER A 194 5.04 4.40 -11.47
N LYS A 195 5.37 5.17 -12.53
CA LYS A 195 5.36 4.74 -13.94
C LYS A 195 6.21 3.46 -14.19
N GLY A 196 7.36 3.31 -13.51
CA GLY A 196 8.28 2.17 -13.72
C GLY A 196 7.82 0.82 -13.12
N ARG A 197 7.14 0.82 -11.95
CA ARG A 197 6.70 -0.42 -11.29
C ARG A 197 5.34 -0.94 -11.75
N ARG A 198 4.46 -0.06 -12.27
CA ARG A 198 3.22 -0.44 -12.98
C ARG A 198 3.50 -1.36 -14.16
N LYS A 199 4.43 -0.95 -15.02
CA LYS A 199 4.73 -1.66 -16.29
C LYS A 199 5.19 -3.09 -16.01
N LYS A 200 6.10 -3.28 -15.05
CA LYS A 200 6.56 -4.61 -14.61
C LYS A 200 5.43 -5.48 -14.04
N LEU A 201 4.54 -4.97 -13.21
CA LEU A 201 3.47 -5.80 -12.63
C LEU A 201 2.43 -6.20 -13.68
N HIS A 202 2.02 -5.30 -14.57
CA HIS A 202 1.10 -5.63 -15.67
C HIS A 202 1.70 -6.65 -16.62
N GLU A 203 2.93 -6.43 -17.03
CA GLU A 203 3.65 -7.32 -17.94
C GLU A 203 3.82 -8.70 -17.30
N VAL A 204 4.16 -8.78 -16.01
CA VAL A 204 4.34 -10.03 -15.29
C VAL A 204 3.02 -10.78 -15.10
N VAL A 205 1.95 -10.15 -14.60
CA VAL A 205 0.67 -10.81 -14.35
C VAL A 205 0.04 -11.27 -15.68
N GLY A 206 0.09 -10.41 -16.70
CA GLY A 206 -0.43 -10.71 -18.04
C GLY A 206 0.33 -11.82 -18.74
N SER A 207 1.67 -11.76 -18.74
CA SER A 207 2.53 -12.77 -19.36
C SER A 207 2.40 -14.13 -18.66
N VAL A 208 2.46 -14.18 -17.33
CA VAL A 208 2.33 -15.43 -16.57
C VAL A 208 0.96 -16.09 -16.78
N THR A 209 -0.12 -15.30 -16.77
CA THR A 209 -1.48 -15.82 -17.01
C THR A 209 -1.62 -16.38 -18.43
N ALA A 210 -1.10 -15.67 -19.44
CA ALA A 210 -1.17 -16.10 -20.84
C ALA A 210 -0.35 -17.38 -21.10
N ILE A 211 0.85 -17.48 -20.53
CA ILE A 211 1.72 -18.66 -20.65
C ILE A 211 1.06 -19.88 -19.99
N CYS A 212 0.55 -19.73 -18.76
CA CYS A 212 -0.12 -20.83 -18.04
C CYS A 212 -1.38 -21.28 -18.76
N PHE A 213 -2.23 -20.35 -19.21
CA PHE A 213 -3.44 -20.67 -19.97
C PHE A 213 -3.12 -21.46 -21.23
N THR A 214 -2.16 -20.98 -22.03
CA THR A 214 -1.74 -21.64 -23.28
C THR A 214 -1.17 -23.03 -23.01
N CYS A 215 -0.35 -23.19 -21.97
CA CYS A 215 0.23 -24.48 -21.59
C CYS A 215 -0.85 -25.51 -21.19
N PHE A 216 -1.83 -25.13 -20.36
CA PHE A 216 -2.91 -26.03 -19.94
C PHE A 216 -3.90 -26.32 -21.08
N LEU A 217 -4.12 -25.37 -21.98
CA LEU A 217 -4.94 -25.57 -23.17
C LEU A 217 -4.29 -26.58 -24.12
N ILE A 218 -2.99 -26.43 -24.39
CA ILE A 218 -2.22 -27.41 -25.18
C ILE A 218 -2.28 -28.79 -24.51
N ARG A 219 -2.08 -28.86 -23.19
CA ARG A 219 -2.20 -30.12 -22.43
C ARG A 219 -3.59 -30.76 -22.54
N CYS A 220 -4.66 -29.98 -22.46
CA CYS A 220 -6.02 -30.47 -22.64
C CYS A 220 -6.23 -31.07 -24.04
N ILE A 221 -5.78 -30.37 -25.09
CA ILE A 221 -5.92 -30.83 -26.48
C ILE A 221 -5.12 -32.11 -26.70
N VAL A 222 -3.87 -32.12 -26.27
CA VAL A 222 -2.92 -33.22 -26.47
C VAL A 222 -3.38 -34.49 -25.71
N VAL A 223 -3.77 -34.37 -24.44
CA VAL A 223 -4.32 -35.50 -23.66
C VAL A 223 -5.70 -35.93 -24.20
N GLY A 224 -6.51 -34.98 -24.68
CA GLY A 224 -7.81 -35.26 -25.28
C GLY A 224 -7.70 -36.05 -26.58
N VAL A 225 -6.77 -35.71 -27.46
CA VAL A 225 -6.53 -36.43 -28.73
C VAL A 225 -6.01 -37.86 -28.46
N SER A 226 -5.11 -38.03 -27.49
CA SER A 226 -4.61 -39.34 -27.03
C SER A 226 -5.69 -40.25 -26.43
N ALA A 227 -6.83 -39.69 -26.02
CA ALA A 227 -7.97 -40.50 -25.59
C ALA A 227 -8.72 -41.14 -26.78
N PHE A 228 -8.76 -40.49 -27.95
CA PHE A 228 -9.54 -40.96 -29.10
C PHE A 228 -8.73 -41.75 -30.12
N ASP A 229 -7.41 -41.59 -30.12
CA ASP A 229 -6.52 -42.21 -31.09
C ASP A 229 -5.53 -43.16 -30.41
N ARG A 230 -5.60 -44.46 -30.75
CA ARG A 230 -4.78 -45.51 -30.12
C ARG A 230 -3.33 -45.51 -30.59
N ASP A 231 -3.05 -44.86 -31.73
CA ASP A 231 -1.69 -44.74 -32.29
C ASP A 231 -0.99 -43.45 -31.81
N LEU A 232 -1.69 -42.56 -31.10
CA LEU A 232 -1.16 -41.34 -30.47
C LEU A 232 -1.17 -41.44 -28.94
N THR A 233 -0.85 -42.63 -28.40
CA THR A 233 -0.67 -42.83 -26.97
C THR A 233 0.54 -42.04 -26.47
N LEU A 234 0.31 -40.89 -25.83
CA LEU A 234 1.34 -40.08 -25.15
C LEU A 234 2.12 -40.82 -24.04
N ASP A 235 1.64 -42.00 -23.65
CA ASP A 235 2.30 -42.85 -22.64
C ASP A 235 3.26 -43.87 -23.27
N VAL A 236 3.29 -43.97 -24.61
CA VAL A 236 4.26 -44.80 -25.34
C VAL A 236 5.26 -43.89 -26.04
N LEU A 237 6.51 -44.27 -25.84
CA LEU A 237 7.75 -43.66 -26.25
C LEU A 237 7.96 -43.55 -27.79
N ASP A 238 6.91 -43.54 -28.60
CA ASP A 238 7.03 -43.70 -30.06
C ASP A 238 7.01 -42.38 -30.85
N HIS A 239 6.86 -41.23 -30.19
CA HIS A 239 7.05 -39.90 -30.81
C HIS A 239 7.90 -38.97 -29.92
N PRO A 240 9.25 -39.12 -29.95
CA PRO A 240 10.18 -38.38 -29.10
C PRO A 240 10.15 -36.87 -29.39
N VAL A 241 9.83 -36.44 -30.61
CA VAL A 241 9.79 -35.00 -30.95
C VAL A 241 8.48 -34.33 -30.53
N LEU A 242 7.34 -35.03 -30.56
CA LEU A 242 6.10 -34.52 -30.00
C LEU A 242 6.21 -34.37 -28.48
N ASN A 243 6.87 -35.33 -27.82
CA ASN A 243 7.25 -35.25 -26.42
C ASN A 243 8.25 -34.12 -26.16
N LEU A 244 9.28 -33.94 -26.99
CA LEU A 244 10.22 -32.82 -26.88
C LEU A 244 9.49 -31.48 -26.97
N ILE A 245 8.61 -31.28 -27.95
CA ILE A 245 7.85 -30.03 -28.12
C ILE A 245 6.89 -29.83 -26.92
N TYR A 246 6.15 -30.86 -26.53
CA TYR A 246 5.23 -30.82 -25.39
C TYR A 246 5.93 -30.49 -24.07
N TYR A 247 7.03 -31.19 -23.76
CA TYR A 247 7.77 -31.02 -22.52
C TYR A 247 8.67 -29.79 -22.51
N MET A 248 9.14 -29.29 -23.66
CA MET A 248 9.84 -28.00 -23.76
C MET A 248 8.89 -26.81 -23.57
N VAL A 249 7.67 -26.89 -24.10
CA VAL A 249 6.62 -25.86 -23.88
C VAL A 249 6.14 -25.90 -22.42
N SER A 250 5.96 -27.09 -21.84
CA SER A 250 5.62 -27.25 -20.42
C SER A 250 6.76 -26.80 -19.49
N GLY A 251 8.03 -27.11 -19.83
CA GLY A 251 9.21 -26.80 -19.02
C GLY A 251 9.57 -25.31 -19.02
N ARG A 252 9.37 -24.61 -20.14
CA ARG A 252 9.49 -23.15 -20.23
C ARG A 252 8.54 -22.43 -19.28
N SER A 253 7.33 -22.96 -19.09
CA SER A 253 6.35 -22.38 -18.15
C SER A 253 6.88 -22.42 -16.71
N THR A 254 7.44 -23.53 -16.25
CA THR A 254 8.03 -23.66 -14.90
C THR A 254 9.26 -22.78 -14.67
N SER A 255 10.14 -22.64 -15.67
CA SER A 255 11.36 -21.81 -15.54
C SER A 255 11.09 -20.31 -15.59
N ILE A 256 10.06 -19.87 -16.31
CA ILE A 256 9.67 -18.45 -16.39
C ILE A 256 8.90 -18.01 -15.13
N LEU A 257 8.23 -18.93 -14.42
CA LEU A 257 7.46 -18.61 -13.22
C LEU A 257 8.31 -18.36 -11.96
N THR A 258 9.54 -18.85 -11.88
CA THR A 258 10.35 -18.77 -10.64
C THR A 258 10.89 -17.38 -10.32
N SER A 259 11.12 -16.54 -11.33
CA SER A 259 11.73 -15.20 -11.16
C SER A 259 10.71 -14.07 -10.91
N PRO A 260 9.54 -14.01 -11.60
CA PRO A 260 8.56 -12.92 -11.44
C PRO A 260 7.67 -13.04 -10.19
N LEU A 261 7.49 -14.24 -9.64
CA LEU A 261 6.64 -14.48 -8.47
C LEU A 261 7.21 -13.82 -7.19
N HIS A 262 8.54 -13.80 -7.06
CA HIS A 262 9.25 -13.11 -5.98
C HIS A 262 9.00 -11.59 -6.00
N PHE A 263 8.90 -11.00 -7.19
CA PHE A 263 8.57 -9.58 -7.36
C PHE A 263 7.10 -9.30 -7.05
N ALA A 264 6.16 -10.10 -7.57
CA ALA A 264 4.73 -9.93 -7.33
C ALA A 264 4.33 -10.08 -5.85
N GLN A 265 4.95 -11.02 -5.11
CA GLN A 265 4.70 -11.20 -3.67
C GLN A 265 5.37 -10.14 -2.79
N SER A 266 6.62 -9.76 -3.07
CA SER A 266 7.29 -8.68 -2.33
C SER A 266 6.58 -7.33 -2.53
N TYR A 267 5.92 -7.14 -3.68
CA TYR A 267 5.20 -5.92 -4.00
C TYR A 267 3.78 -5.86 -3.40
N CYS A 268 3.04 -6.98 -3.38
CA CYS A 268 1.72 -7.01 -2.74
C CYS A 268 1.79 -6.93 -1.21
N LYS A 269 2.77 -7.60 -0.57
CA LYS A 269 2.88 -7.63 0.90
C LYS A 269 3.37 -6.30 1.48
N ASN A 270 4.24 -5.57 0.79
CA ASN A 270 4.66 -4.22 1.21
C ASN A 270 3.59 -3.16 0.92
N ASN A 271 2.67 -3.41 -0.02
CA ASN A 271 1.55 -2.52 -0.33
C ASN A 271 0.22 -2.93 0.35
N GLU A 272 0.18 -4.00 1.15
CA GLU A 272 -0.99 -4.44 1.94
C GLU A 272 -1.50 -3.32 2.86
N ALA A 273 -0.59 -2.55 3.47
CA ALA A 273 -0.93 -1.38 4.29
C ALA A 273 -1.37 -0.17 3.44
N ILE A 274 -0.83 -0.04 2.23
CA ILE A 274 -1.05 1.12 1.35
C ILE A 274 -2.36 0.99 0.58
N LEU A 275 -2.75 -0.21 0.15
CA LEU A 275 -4.00 -0.42 -0.60
C LEU A 275 -5.25 -0.31 0.28
N VAL A 276 -5.17 -0.80 1.53
CA VAL A 276 -6.26 -0.66 2.52
C VAL A 276 -6.37 0.80 2.95
N SER A 277 -5.25 1.48 3.20
CA SER A 277 -5.23 2.91 3.50
C SER A 277 -5.75 3.74 2.31
N LYS A 278 -5.35 3.43 1.08
CA LYS A 278 -5.81 4.14 -0.13
C LYS A 278 -7.27 3.90 -0.48
N ASN A 279 -7.81 2.68 -0.33
CA ASN A 279 -9.25 2.46 -0.55
C ASN A 279 -10.10 3.21 0.49
N ILE A 280 -9.65 3.29 1.74
CA ILE A 280 -10.33 4.08 2.79
C ILE A 280 -10.20 5.58 2.48
N VAL A 281 -9.04 6.05 2.03
CA VAL A 281 -8.81 7.45 1.63
C VAL A 281 -9.60 7.82 0.38
N GLU A 282 -9.75 6.93 -0.61
CA GLU A 282 -10.49 7.18 -1.84
C GLU A 282 -12.02 7.11 -1.64
N GLU A 283 -12.52 6.23 -0.76
CA GLU A 283 -13.91 6.27 -0.29
C GLU A 283 -14.17 7.53 0.55
N SER A 284 -13.23 7.92 1.41
CA SER A 284 -13.32 9.17 2.18
C SER A 284 -13.33 10.39 1.27
N HIS A 285 -12.48 10.46 0.24
CA HIS A 285 -12.48 11.57 -0.73
C HIS A 285 -13.77 11.61 -1.55
N LYS A 286 -14.32 10.46 -1.98
CA LYS A 286 -15.61 10.42 -2.70
C LYS A 286 -16.79 10.81 -1.81
N LEU A 287 -16.74 10.47 -0.52
CA LEU A 287 -17.72 10.90 0.48
C LEU A 287 -17.60 12.41 0.76
N VAL A 288 -16.38 12.93 0.90
CA VAL A 288 -16.09 14.37 1.07
C VAL A 288 -16.54 15.17 -0.16
N ASP A 289 -16.24 14.73 -1.38
CA ASP A 289 -16.73 15.37 -2.62
C ASP A 289 -18.26 15.33 -2.75
N SER A 290 -18.89 14.27 -2.26
CA SER A 290 -20.36 14.15 -2.25
C SER A 290 -21.00 15.02 -1.15
N LEU A 291 -20.31 15.19 -0.01
CA LEU A 291 -20.71 16.10 1.07
C LEU A 291 -20.53 17.56 0.67
N ASP A 292 -19.46 17.90 -0.04
CA ASP A 292 -19.23 19.25 -0.57
C ASP A 292 -20.32 19.62 -1.57
N LYS A 293 -20.69 18.71 -2.49
CA LYS A 293 -21.83 18.93 -3.40
C LYS A 293 -23.17 19.14 -2.69
N LEU A 294 -23.36 18.53 -1.51
CA LEU A 294 -24.56 18.76 -0.69
C LEU A 294 -24.46 20.06 0.13
N ARG A 295 -23.27 20.48 0.53
CA ARG A 295 -23.00 21.76 1.24
C ARG A 295 -23.17 22.98 0.34
N VAL A 296 -22.79 22.90 -0.94
CA VAL A 296 -22.94 24.03 -1.89
C VAL A 296 -24.42 24.43 -2.08
N SER A 297 -25.37 23.50 -1.92
CA SER A 297 -26.81 23.85 -1.96
C SER A 297 -27.35 24.52 -0.69
N ALA A 298 -26.60 24.52 0.42
CA ALA A 298 -27.02 25.10 1.70
C ALA A 298 -26.32 26.43 2.05
N ALA A 299 -25.28 26.81 1.30
CA ALA A 299 -24.43 27.97 1.60
C ALA A 299 -25.01 29.34 1.17
N SER A 300 -26.23 29.40 0.63
CA SER A 300 -26.90 30.66 0.28
C SER A 300 -27.51 31.38 1.50
N SER A 301 -26.79 31.44 2.62
CA SER A 301 -27.15 32.31 3.74
C SER A 301 -25.91 32.99 4.30
N SER A 302 -25.66 34.18 3.78
CA SER A 302 -24.67 35.12 4.29
C SER A 302 -25.07 35.59 5.69
N SER A 303 -24.38 35.12 6.74
CA SER A 303 -24.50 35.67 8.09
C SER A 303 -23.16 36.22 8.56
N ASN A 304 -23.15 37.52 8.88
CA ASN A 304 -22.05 38.27 9.49
C ASN A 304 -21.33 37.47 10.60
N PHE A 305 -20.01 37.32 10.48
CA PHE A 305 -19.16 36.65 11.46
C PHE A 305 -19.09 37.47 12.76
N LYS A 306 -19.88 37.09 13.77
CA LYS A 306 -19.56 37.40 15.16
C LYS A 306 -18.48 36.43 15.66
N LYS A 307 -17.64 36.93 16.58
CA LYS A 307 -16.43 36.33 17.17
C LYS A 307 -16.50 34.78 17.23
N LYS A 308 -15.75 34.10 16.36
CA LYS A 308 -15.60 32.64 16.38
C LYS A 308 -14.66 32.22 17.51
N PRO A 309 -14.84 31.04 18.13
CA PRO A 309 -13.93 30.53 19.16
C PRO A 309 -12.55 30.25 18.57
N VAL A 310 -11.50 30.45 19.37
CA VAL A 310 -10.13 30.12 18.98
C VAL A 310 -9.83 28.67 19.33
N ILE A 311 -9.36 27.89 18.36
CA ILE A 311 -8.97 26.50 18.54
C ILE A 311 -7.48 26.44 18.90
N ILE A 312 -7.17 25.78 20.02
CA ILE A 312 -5.81 25.57 20.50
C ILE A 312 -5.51 24.07 20.38
N ILE A 313 -4.66 23.72 19.41
CA ILE A 313 -4.21 22.35 19.21
C ILE A 313 -2.90 22.14 19.97
N VAL A 314 -2.95 21.34 21.05
CA VAL A 314 -1.76 21.05 21.86
C VAL A 314 -1.00 19.88 21.25
N VAL A 315 0.24 20.14 20.82
CA VAL A 315 1.12 19.17 20.15
C VAL A 315 2.48 19.12 20.87
N GLY A 316 3.17 17.98 20.78
CA GLY A 316 4.53 17.83 21.29
C GLY A 316 4.91 16.37 21.54
N MET A 317 6.15 16.11 21.91
CA MET A 317 6.67 14.76 22.15
C MET A 317 5.94 14.02 23.29
N ALA A 318 6.13 12.70 23.38
CA ALA A 318 5.58 11.91 24.47
C ALA A 318 6.27 12.26 25.82
N GLY A 319 5.50 12.33 26.91
CA GLY A 319 6.04 12.55 28.26
C GLY A 319 6.38 14.00 28.64
N ILE A 320 6.15 14.97 27.76
CA ILE A 320 6.35 16.40 28.04
C ILE A 320 5.22 17.01 28.90
N GLY A 321 4.12 16.28 29.07
CA GLY A 321 2.97 16.70 29.87
C GLY A 321 1.85 17.40 29.09
N LYS A 322 1.58 17.05 27.82
CA LYS A 322 0.47 17.61 27.00
C LYS A 322 -0.88 17.58 27.72
N THR A 323 -1.33 16.40 28.14
CA THR A 323 -2.60 16.24 28.86
C THR A 323 -2.63 16.97 30.20
N SER A 324 -1.49 17.04 30.91
CA SER A 324 -1.38 17.82 32.16
C SER A 324 -1.45 19.33 31.91
N PHE A 325 -0.84 19.79 30.81
CA PHE A 325 -0.91 21.18 30.38
C PHE A 325 -2.34 21.54 29.96
N LEU A 326 -3.01 20.67 29.20
CA LEU A 326 -4.41 20.84 28.83
C LEU A 326 -5.33 20.87 30.05
N HIS A 327 -5.12 20.00 31.04
CA HIS A 327 -5.84 20.06 32.32
C HIS A 327 -5.72 21.44 32.98
N ARG A 328 -4.51 22.01 33.01
CA ARG A 328 -4.28 23.34 33.58
C ARG A 328 -4.95 24.45 32.76
N LEU A 329 -4.97 24.34 31.43
CA LEU A 329 -5.72 25.27 30.56
C LEU A 329 -7.21 25.23 30.84
N VAL A 330 -7.78 24.03 31.07
CA VAL A 330 -9.19 23.87 31.44
C VAL A 330 -9.49 24.53 32.79
N CYS A 331 -8.64 24.32 33.80
CA CYS A 331 -8.83 24.98 35.10
C CYS A 331 -8.74 26.51 34.98
N HIS A 332 -7.74 27.02 34.26
CA HIS A 332 -7.55 28.47 34.11
C HIS A 332 -8.67 29.14 33.32
N THR A 333 -9.17 28.51 32.25
CA THR A 333 -10.34 29.03 31.52
C THR A 333 -11.59 29.05 32.39
N PHE A 334 -11.79 28.03 33.24
CA PHE A 334 -12.88 28.01 34.21
C PHE A 334 -12.76 29.13 35.24
N ASP A 335 -11.56 29.33 35.82
CA ASP A 335 -11.30 30.39 36.81
C ASP A 335 -11.45 31.80 36.21
N ALA A 336 -11.03 31.97 34.95
CA ALA A 336 -11.18 33.22 34.19
C ALA A 336 -12.61 33.45 33.68
N ASN A 337 -13.56 32.57 34.02
CA ASN A 337 -14.95 32.58 33.55
C ASN A 337 -15.09 32.60 32.02
N LYS A 338 -14.12 32.02 31.31
CA LYS A 338 -14.12 31.82 29.86
C LYS A 338 -14.66 30.43 29.54
N ARG A 339 -15.42 30.31 28.46
CA ARG A 339 -16.11 29.07 28.10
C ARG A 339 -15.21 28.22 27.19
N GLY A 340 -14.48 27.29 27.81
CA GLY A 340 -13.64 26.31 27.13
C GLY A 340 -14.43 25.06 26.71
N TYR A 341 -14.23 24.59 25.48
CA TYR A 341 -14.73 23.32 24.96
C TYR A 341 -13.58 22.35 24.77
N VAL A 342 -13.64 21.16 25.37
CA VAL A 342 -12.50 20.24 25.40
C VAL A 342 -12.72 19.05 24.47
N LEU A 343 -11.75 18.82 23.58
CA LEU A 343 -11.72 17.71 22.63
C LEU A 343 -10.49 16.83 22.93
N ASN A 344 -10.71 15.54 23.17
CA ASN A 344 -9.64 14.56 23.30
C ASN A 344 -9.50 13.72 22.02
N LEU A 345 -8.34 13.80 21.36
CA LEU A 345 -7.99 12.97 20.21
C LEU A 345 -7.01 11.83 20.53
N ASP A 346 -6.59 11.65 21.79
CA ASP A 346 -5.76 10.52 22.19
C ASP A 346 -6.62 9.29 22.56
N PRO A 347 -6.59 8.20 21.75
CA PRO A 347 -7.34 6.99 22.03
C PRO A 347 -6.67 6.06 23.05
N ALA A 348 -5.38 6.24 23.33
CA ALA A 348 -4.58 5.36 24.18
C ALA A 348 -4.55 5.78 25.65
N VAL A 349 -5.05 6.98 25.98
CA VAL A 349 -5.11 7.49 27.36
C VAL A 349 -6.10 6.67 28.22
N MET A 350 -5.63 6.21 29.39
CA MET A 350 -6.45 5.38 30.29
C MET A 350 -7.50 6.19 31.05
N SER A 351 -7.09 7.31 31.65
CA SER A 351 -7.96 8.18 32.44
C SER A 351 -7.61 9.64 32.14
N LEU A 352 -8.62 10.44 31.80
CA LEU A 352 -8.45 11.88 31.64
C LEU A 352 -8.65 12.57 33.00
N PRO A 353 -7.80 13.54 33.38
CA PRO A 353 -7.95 14.30 34.62
C PRO A 353 -9.03 15.39 34.51
N PHE A 354 -9.60 15.62 33.33
CA PHE A 354 -10.67 16.59 33.06
C PHE A 354 -11.82 15.93 32.29
N GLY A 355 -13.00 16.55 32.31
CA GLY A 355 -14.13 16.14 31.48
C GLY A 355 -13.94 16.64 30.04
N ALA A 356 -13.77 15.71 29.09
CA ALA A 356 -13.79 16.04 27.67
C ALA A 356 -15.24 16.14 27.17
N ASN A 357 -15.56 17.16 26.37
CA ASN A 357 -16.88 17.30 25.74
C ASN A 357 -17.04 16.36 24.55
N ILE A 358 -15.95 16.14 23.81
CA ILE A 358 -15.86 15.16 22.75
C ILE A 358 -14.62 14.31 23.02
N ASP A 359 -14.80 13.00 23.11
CA ASP A 359 -13.73 12.05 23.36
C ASP A 359 -13.70 10.99 22.24
N ILE A 360 -12.56 10.85 21.57
CA ILE A 360 -12.35 9.81 20.55
C ILE A 360 -12.63 8.40 21.09
N ARG A 361 -12.44 8.17 22.40
CA ARG A 361 -12.63 6.86 23.05
C ARG A 361 -14.09 6.42 23.14
N ASP A 362 -15.04 7.34 22.96
CA ASP A 362 -16.47 7.02 22.91
C ASP A 362 -16.86 6.46 21.54
N THR A 363 -16.26 6.99 20.47
CA THR A 363 -16.50 6.57 19.09
C THR A 363 -15.68 5.33 18.71
N VAL A 364 -14.42 5.27 19.13
CA VAL A 364 -13.47 4.22 18.73
C VAL A 364 -12.83 3.56 19.95
N LYS A 365 -13.04 2.26 20.10
CA LYS A 365 -12.43 1.47 21.18
C LYS A 365 -11.03 0.99 20.77
N TYR A 366 -10.00 1.72 21.21
CA TYR A 366 -8.58 1.44 20.93
C TYR A 366 -8.18 -0.04 21.07
N LYS A 367 -8.57 -0.70 22.18
CA LYS A 367 -8.24 -2.11 22.43
C LYS A 367 -8.92 -3.07 21.44
N GLU A 368 -10.11 -2.73 20.96
CA GLU A 368 -10.83 -3.54 19.97
C GLU A 368 -10.22 -3.36 18.59
N VAL A 369 -9.84 -2.14 18.22
CA VAL A 369 -9.12 -1.85 16.97
C VAL A 369 -7.82 -2.64 16.89
N MET A 370 -7.03 -2.65 17.97
CA MET A 370 -5.80 -3.45 18.03
C MET A 370 -6.06 -4.95 17.81
N LYS A 371 -7.13 -5.49 18.41
CA LYS A 371 -7.49 -6.92 18.29
C LYS A 371 -8.05 -7.27 16.92
N GLN A 372 -8.94 -6.46 16.38
CA GLN A 372 -9.62 -6.72 15.10
C GLN A 372 -8.64 -6.64 13.92
N TYR A 373 -7.75 -5.65 13.93
CA TYR A 373 -6.79 -5.43 12.85
C TYR A 373 -5.42 -6.06 13.13
N ASN A 374 -5.25 -6.75 14.28
CA ASN A 374 -3.99 -7.35 14.73
C ASN A 374 -2.80 -6.37 14.66
N LEU A 375 -3.02 -5.16 15.18
CA LEU A 375 -2.07 -4.05 15.11
C LEU A 375 -1.30 -3.88 16.43
N GLY A 376 -0.04 -3.46 16.32
CA GLY A 376 0.71 -2.94 17.46
C GLY A 376 0.17 -1.59 17.96
N PRO A 377 0.67 -1.07 19.10
CA PRO A 377 0.14 0.13 19.74
C PRO A 377 0.04 1.35 18.81
N ASN A 378 1.12 1.66 18.07
CA ASN A 378 1.16 2.83 17.18
C ASN A 378 0.18 2.69 16.01
N GLY A 379 0.08 1.48 15.45
CA GLY A 379 -0.90 1.17 14.40
C GLY A 379 -2.34 1.31 14.91
N GLY A 380 -2.60 0.86 16.15
CA GLY A 380 -3.90 1.04 16.80
C GLY A 380 -4.29 2.51 16.97
N ILE A 381 -3.36 3.38 17.37
CA ILE A 381 -3.61 4.83 17.51
C ILE A 381 -3.91 5.45 16.13
N MET A 382 -3.07 5.17 15.12
CA MET A 382 -3.24 5.69 13.76
C MET A 382 -4.57 5.25 13.14
N THR A 383 -4.91 3.96 13.23
CA THR A 383 -6.19 3.46 12.73
C THR A 383 -7.37 4.07 13.47
N SER A 384 -7.25 4.27 14.78
CA SER A 384 -8.31 4.94 15.56
C SER A 384 -8.52 6.39 15.12
N LEU A 385 -7.43 7.13 14.85
CA LEU A 385 -7.49 8.49 14.34
C LEU A 385 -8.07 8.53 12.92
N ASN A 386 -7.71 7.58 12.05
CA ASN A 386 -8.28 7.47 10.70
C ASN A 386 -9.78 7.21 10.75
N LEU A 387 -10.26 6.31 11.62
CA LEU A 387 -11.68 6.06 11.80
C LEU A 387 -12.41 7.30 12.33
N PHE A 388 -11.79 8.03 13.25
CA PHE A 388 -12.36 9.27 13.79
C PHE A 388 -12.42 10.40 12.75
N ALA A 389 -11.41 10.52 11.89
CA ALA A 389 -11.35 11.51 10.82
C ALA A 389 -12.56 11.40 9.86
N THR A 390 -13.09 10.20 9.63
CA THR A 390 -14.29 10.00 8.76
C THR A 390 -15.56 10.65 9.30
N LYS A 391 -15.63 10.93 10.61
CA LYS A 391 -16.78 11.58 11.26
C LYS A 391 -16.45 12.99 11.75
N PHE A 392 -15.30 13.53 11.34
CA PHE A 392 -14.81 14.78 11.89
C PHE A 392 -15.65 15.99 11.47
N ASP A 393 -16.29 15.92 10.30
CA ASP A 393 -17.24 16.96 9.86
C ASP A 393 -18.43 17.10 10.83
N GLU A 394 -18.92 16.00 11.40
CA GLU A 394 -19.97 16.04 12.43
C GLU A 394 -19.47 16.80 13.67
N VAL A 395 -18.23 16.54 14.10
CA VAL A 395 -17.58 17.22 15.22
C VAL A 395 -17.46 18.72 14.97
N VAL A 396 -16.97 19.12 13.79
CA VAL A 396 -16.88 20.52 13.37
C VAL A 396 -18.26 21.18 13.39
N SER A 397 -19.30 20.51 12.88
CA SER A 397 -20.66 21.04 12.88
C SER A 397 -21.25 21.22 14.30
N VAL A 398 -20.89 20.35 15.24
CA VAL A 398 -21.32 20.45 16.65
C VAL A 398 -20.66 21.65 17.33
N ILE A 399 -19.37 21.89 17.05
CA ILE A 399 -18.64 23.05 17.55
C ILE A 399 -19.20 24.34 16.93
N GLU A 400 -19.51 24.33 15.64
CA GLU A 400 -20.07 25.48 14.93
C GLU A 400 -21.43 25.91 15.49
N LYS A 401 -22.33 24.95 15.75
CA LYS A 401 -23.63 25.22 16.41
C LYS A 401 -23.51 25.86 17.80
N ARG A 402 -22.35 25.69 18.45
CA ARG A 402 -22.07 26.22 19.78
C ARG A 402 -21.09 27.39 19.74
N ALA A 403 -20.63 27.81 18.56
CA ALA A 403 -19.55 28.78 18.40
C ALA A 403 -19.84 30.11 19.13
N ASP A 404 -21.08 30.59 19.09
CA ASP A 404 -21.51 31.82 19.77
C ASP A 404 -21.40 31.78 21.30
N GLN A 405 -21.25 30.59 21.87
CA GLN A 405 -21.21 30.36 23.31
C GLN A 405 -19.83 29.93 23.80
N LEU A 406 -18.83 29.82 22.92
CA LEU A 406 -17.52 29.30 23.22
C LEU A 406 -16.45 30.37 22.97
N ASP A 407 -15.50 30.48 23.88
CA ASP A 407 -14.33 31.35 23.71
C ASP A 407 -13.15 30.57 23.13
N TYR A 408 -12.93 29.36 23.64
CA TYR A 408 -11.83 28.49 23.24
C TYR A 408 -12.26 27.05 23.01
N VAL A 409 -11.63 26.39 22.05
CA VAL A 409 -11.67 24.93 21.88
C VAL A 409 -10.28 24.38 22.17
N LEU A 410 -10.15 23.55 23.19
CA LEU A 410 -8.90 22.98 23.66
C LEU A 410 -8.79 21.54 23.15
N VAL A 411 -7.78 21.24 22.33
CA VAL A 411 -7.63 19.92 21.68
C VAL A 411 -6.40 19.20 22.22
N ASP A 412 -6.61 18.03 22.84
CA ASP A 412 -5.52 17.10 23.19
C ASP A 412 -5.19 16.22 21.99
N THR A 413 -3.91 16.00 21.74
CA THR A 413 -3.43 15.14 20.65
C THR A 413 -2.70 13.90 21.18
N PRO A 414 -2.62 12.82 20.38
CA PRO A 414 -1.92 11.59 20.77
C PRO A 414 -0.50 11.80 21.31
N GLY A 415 -0.09 10.94 22.24
CA GLY A 415 1.25 10.95 22.83
C GLY A 415 2.41 11.00 21.82
N GLN A 416 2.30 10.25 20.72
CA GLN A 416 3.26 10.26 19.61
C GLN A 416 2.89 11.32 18.58
N ILE A 417 3.76 12.31 18.45
CA ILE A 417 3.55 13.48 17.60
C ILE A 417 3.44 13.11 16.12
N GLU A 418 4.22 12.11 15.68
CA GLU A 418 4.29 11.73 14.27
C GLU A 418 2.97 11.16 13.75
N ILE A 419 2.20 10.51 14.63
CA ILE A 419 0.89 9.97 14.29
C ILE A 419 -0.11 11.10 14.02
N PHE A 420 0.07 12.28 14.60
CA PHE A 420 -0.81 13.43 14.36
C PHE A 420 -0.28 14.34 13.24
N THR A 421 0.98 14.75 13.29
CA THR A 421 1.51 15.77 12.37
C THR A 421 1.84 15.24 10.97
N TRP A 422 2.23 13.97 10.85
CA TRP A 422 2.64 13.36 9.59
C TRP A 422 1.60 12.40 8.99
N SER A 423 0.47 12.17 9.69
CA SER A 423 -0.61 11.36 9.14
C SER A 423 -1.57 12.18 8.30
N ALA A 424 -2.17 11.53 7.30
CA ALA A 424 -3.24 12.14 6.51
C ALA A 424 -4.44 12.50 7.38
N SER A 425 -4.80 11.66 8.37
CA SER A 425 -5.94 11.93 9.26
C SER A 425 -5.73 13.15 10.15
N GLY A 426 -4.52 13.34 10.70
CA GLY A 426 -4.21 14.53 11.48
C GLY A 426 -4.13 15.81 10.63
N ALA A 427 -3.64 15.71 9.39
CA ALA A 427 -3.69 16.82 8.43
C ALA A 427 -5.14 17.21 8.10
N ILE A 428 -6.00 16.23 7.76
CA ILE A 428 -7.43 16.46 7.50
C ILE A 428 -8.11 17.14 8.69
N ILE A 429 -7.88 16.63 9.90
CA ILE A 429 -8.44 17.21 11.15
C ILE A 429 -7.99 18.67 11.33
N THR A 430 -6.70 18.94 11.12
CA THR A 430 -6.12 20.27 11.29
C THR A 430 -6.64 21.24 10.24
N GLU A 431 -6.73 20.82 8.98
CA GLU A 431 -7.27 21.61 7.87
C GLU A 431 -8.78 21.87 8.02
N ALA A 432 -9.55 20.89 8.49
CA ALA A 432 -10.97 21.06 8.78
C ALA A 432 -11.22 22.12 9.87
N PHE A 433 -10.37 22.16 10.89
CA PHE A 433 -10.41 23.22 11.89
C PHE A 433 -9.99 24.57 11.35
N ALA A 434 -8.84 24.63 10.68
CA ALA A 434 -8.31 25.87 10.10
C ALA A 434 -9.30 26.52 9.12
N SER A 435 -9.93 25.72 8.26
CA SER A 435 -10.88 26.25 7.27
C SER A 435 -12.14 26.89 7.86
N THR A 436 -12.48 26.57 9.12
CA THR A 436 -13.72 27.01 9.77
C THR A 436 -13.51 27.99 10.92
N PHE A 437 -12.43 27.84 11.70
CA PHE A 437 -12.17 28.58 12.93
C PHE A 437 -10.72 29.11 13.00
N PRO A 438 -10.49 30.21 13.73
CA PRO A 438 -9.13 30.64 14.08
C PRO A 438 -8.41 29.52 14.83
N THR A 439 -7.36 28.96 14.23
CA THR A 439 -6.67 27.78 14.76
C THR A 439 -5.20 28.09 15.02
N VAL A 440 -4.75 27.84 16.24
CA VAL A 440 -3.37 28.06 16.68
C VAL A 440 -2.81 26.73 17.19
N VAL A 441 -1.61 26.39 16.71
CA VAL A 441 -0.89 25.19 17.16
C VAL A 441 0.00 25.58 18.32
N THR A 442 -0.11 24.89 19.45
CA THR A 442 0.80 25.05 20.59
C THR A 442 1.75 23.88 20.63
N TYR A 443 3.04 24.14 20.41
CA TYR A 443 4.08 23.14 20.57
C TYR A 443 4.67 23.21 21.97
N VAL A 444 4.39 22.18 22.76
CA VAL A 444 4.85 22.07 24.13
C VAL A 444 6.28 21.50 24.13
N VAL A 445 7.16 22.12 24.90
CA VAL A 445 8.57 21.75 25.03
C VAL A 445 8.88 21.41 26.47
N ASP A 446 9.68 20.37 26.70
CA ASP A 446 10.13 19.99 28.04
C ASP A 446 11.37 20.81 28.43
N THR A 447 11.18 21.85 29.25
CA THR A 447 12.24 22.80 29.62
C THR A 447 13.45 22.14 30.28
N PRO A 448 13.28 21.27 31.31
CA PRO A 448 14.41 20.58 31.95
C PRO A 448 15.24 19.70 31.02
N ARG A 449 14.65 19.17 29.93
CA ARG A 449 15.37 18.35 28.94
C ARG A 449 16.01 19.17 27.84
N SER A 450 15.58 20.42 27.66
CA SER A 450 16.06 21.32 26.61
C SER A 450 17.19 22.24 27.09
N THR A 451 17.78 21.99 28.25
CA THR A 451 18.94 22.75 28.77
C THR A 451 20.23 22.49 27.98
N SER A 452 20.28 21.42 27.18
CA SER A 452 21.37 21.18 26.23
C SER A 452 21.07 21.89 24.90
N PRO A 453 22.00 22.68 24.35
CA PRO A 453 21.80 23.41 23.08
C PRO A 453 21.45 22.49 21.90
N ILE A 454 22.04 21.29 21.82
CA ILE A 454 21.75 20.32 20.76
C ILE A 454 20.31 19.81 20.86
N THR A 455 19.85 19.51 22.09
CA THR A 455 18.47 19.05 22.32
C THR A 455 17.46 20.17 22.06
N PHE A 456 17.79 21.39 22.47
CA PHE A 456 17.01 22.59 22.15
C PHE A 456 16.88 22.79 20.64
N MET A 457 18.00 22.81 19.90
CA MET A 457 18.02 22.96 18.44
C MET A 457 17.17 21.88 17.75
N SER A 458 17.29 20.62 18.17
CA SER A 458 16.50 19.52 17.61
C SER A 458 15.00 19.75 17.82
N ASN A 459 14.60 20.13 19.03
CA ASN A 459 13.20 20.43 19.35
C ASN A 459 12.66 21.63 18.55
N MET A 460 13.49 22.63 18.31
CA MET A 460 13.13 23.80 17.52
C MET A 460 13.02 23.49 16.02
N LEU A 461 13.91 22.66 15.48
CA LEU A 461 13.79 22.14 14.11
C LEU A 461 12.49 21.35 13.92
N TYR A 462 12.08 20.56 14.92
CA TYR A 462 10.77 19.91 14.91
C TYR A 462 9.62 20.91 14.90
N ALA A 463 9.69 21.96 15.73
CA ALA A 463 8.70 23.04 15.73
C ALA A 463 8.62 23.73 14.36
N CYS A 464 9.77 23.98 13.73
CA CYS A 464 9.88 24.51 12.37
C CYS A 464 9.18 23.63 11.34
N SER A 465 9.48 22.34 11.37
CA SER A 465 8.85 21.37 10.48
C SER A 465 7.32 21.37 10.62
N ILE A 466 6.81 21.47 11.85
CA ILE A 466 5.36 21.53 12.12
C ILE A 466 4.75 22.84 11.60
N LEU A 467 5.42 23.97 11.77
CA LEU A 467 4.95 25.26 11.24
C LEU A 467 4.79 25.17 9.72
N TYR A 468 5.83 24.74 9.00
CA TYR A 468 5.78 24.64 7.54
C TYR A 468 4.76 23.61 7.05
N LYS A 469 4.60 22.50 7.80
CA LYS A 469 3.66 21.45 7.44
C LYS A 469 2.20 21.87 7.64
N THR A 470 1.90 22.51 8.77
CA THR A 470 0.53 22.93 9.12
C THR A 470 0.15 24.27 8.51
N ARG A 471 1.13 25.13 8.24
CA ARG A 471 0.96 26.54 7.81
C ARG A 471 0.10 27.36 8.78
N LEU A 472 0.01 26.95 10.04
CA LEU A 472 -0.77 27.63 11.07
C LEU A 472 0.16 28.39 12.03
N PRO A 473 -0.29 29.47 12.68
CA PRO A 473 0.47 30.14 13.72
C PRO A 473 0.86 29.17 14.83
N LEU A 474 2.16 29.17 15.16
CA LEU A 474 2.75 28.29 16.16
C LEU A 474 3.16 29.09 17.39
N VAL A 475 2.71 28.64 18.56
CA VAL A 475 3.15 29.16 19.86
C VAL A 475 3.99 28.09 20.56
N LEU A 476 5.20 28.45 20.97
CA LEU A 476 6.07 27.61 21.77
C LEU A 476 5.73 27.75 23.26
N ALA A 477 5.40 26.64 23.91
CA ALA A 477 5.11 26.58 25.33
C ALA A 477 6.18 25.76 26.07
N PHE A 478 7.12 26.45 26.73
CA PHE A 478 8.14 25.83 27.57
C PHE A 478 7.50 25.37 28.87
N ASN A 479 7.19 24.07 28.97
CA ASN A 479 6.52 23.49 30.13
C ASN A 479 7.51 23.13 31.24
N LYS A 480 6.98 22.91 32.45
CA LYS A 480 7.73 22.55 33.66
C LYS A 480 8.71 23.63 34.13
N THR A 481 8.29 24.89 34.03
CA THR A 481 9.07 26.04 34.56
C THR A 481 9.26 26.02 36.07
N ASP A 482 8.49 25.20 36.79
CA ASP A 482 8.66 24.90 38.21
C ASP A 482 9.91 24.07 38.51
N VAL A 483 10.46 23.36 37.52
CA VAL A 483 11.67 22.53 37.67
C VAL A 483 12.91 23.25 37.13
N ALA A 484 12.80 23.89 35.97
CA ALA A 484 13.89 24.63 35.34
C ALA A 484 13.38 25.96 34.76
N ASP A 485 14.10 27.05 35.01
CA ASP A 485 13.73 28.35 34.45
C ASP A 485 13.89 28.34 32.92
N HIS A 486 12.99 29.00 32.20
CA HIS A 486 12.93 28.98 30.73
C HIS A 486 13.65 30.18 30.09
N LYS A 487 14.22 31.08 30.89
CA LYS A 487 14.90 32.29 30.40
C LYS A 487 16.07 31.99 29.47
N PHE A 488 16.83 30.92 29.74
CA PHE A 488 17.94 30.53 28.87
C PHE A 488 17.46 30.27 27.42
N ALA A 489 16.27 29.68 27.27
CA ALA A 489 15.70 29.38 25.96
C ALA A 489 15.24 30.67 25.26
N LEU A 490 14.64 31.60 26.00
CA LEU A 490 14.26 32.92 25.48
C LEU A 490 15.50 33.71 25.04
N GLU A 491 16.57 33.68 25.84
CA GLU A 491 17.85 34.29 25.50
C GLU A 491 18.45 33.67 24.23
N TRP A 492 18.44 32.35 24.09
CA TRP A 492 18.94 31.68 22.88
C TRP A 492 18.12 31.96 21.62
N MET A 493 16.82 32.24 21.75
CA MET A 493 15.97 32.63 20.61
C MET A 493 16.11 34.11 20.25
N GLY A 494 16.37 34.97 21.24
CA GLY A 494 16.50 36.41 21.05
C GLY A 494 17.91 36.87 20.69
N ASP A 495 18.92 36.14 21.14
CA ASP A 495 20.34 36.47 20.98
C ASP A 495 21.10 35.30 20.33
N PHE A 496 21.43 35.51 19.06
CA PHE A 496 22.20 34.58 18.25
C PHE A 496 23.60 34.29 18.82
N GLU A 497 24.29 35.30 19.36
CA GLU A 497 25.68 35.17 19.81
C GLU A 497 25.75 34.28 21.06
N VAL A 498 24.78 34.43 21.96
CA VAL A 498 24.68 33.61 23.18
C VAL A 498 24.40 32.16 22.81
N PHE A 499 23.52 31.90 21.84
CA PHE A 499 23.23 30.55 21.37
C PHE A 499 24.44 29.90 20.68
N GLN A 500 25.13 30.65 19.82
CA GLN A 500 26.33 30.18 19.14
C GLN A 500 27.47 29.88 20.12
N ALA A 501 27.69 30.75 21.11
CA ALA A 501 28.68 30.51 22.18
C ALA A 501 28.35 29.24 22.98
N ALA A 502 27.06 28.99 23.25
CA ALA A 502 26.62 27.77 23.92
C ALA A 502 26.89 26.51 23.07
N ILE A 503 26.64 26.55 21.75
CA ILE A 503 26.96 25.44 20.83
C ILE A 503 28.47 25.17 20.75
N GLN A 504 29.28 26.23 20.70
CA GLN A 504 30.75 26.11 20.62
C GLN A 504 31.37 25.53 21.89
N SER A 505 30.68 25.62 23.03
CA SER A 505 31.14 24.97 24.26
C SER A 505 31.10 23.44 24.17
N ASP A 506 30.29 22.87 23.26
CA ASP A 506 30.21 21.43 23.01
C ASP A 506 31.13 21.01 21.84
N ASN A 507 32.24 20.32 22.14
CA ASN A 507 33.26 19.87 21.17
C ASN A 507 32.83 18.68 20.26
N SER A 508 31.54 18.47 20.02
CA SER A 508 31.05 17.36 19.19
C SER A 508 30.94 17.77 17.71
N TYR A 509 31.13 16.85 16.76
CA TYR A 509 30.93 17.14 15.32
C TYR A 509 29.55 17.77 15.00
N THR A 510 28.52 17.42 15.79
CA THR A 510 27.19 18.03 15.74
C THR A 510 27.22 19.56 15.94
N SER A 511 28.21 20.11 16.65
CA SER A 511 28.33 21.56 16.85
C SER A 511 28.74 22.29 15.58
N THR A 512 29.50 21.66 14.67
CA THR A 512 29.83 22.25 13.36
C THR A 512 28.58 22.42 12.50
N LEU A 513 27.73 21.39 12.43
CA LEU A 513 26.44 21.46 11.72
C LEU A 513 25.48 22.46 12.39
N ALA A 514 25.39 22.42 13.73
CA ALA A 514 24.57 23.35 14.48
C ALA A 514 25.00 24.81 14.25
N ASN A 515 26.31 25.07 14.15
CA ASN A 515 26.83 26.39 13.81
C ASN A 515 26.41 26.83 12.39
N SER A 516 26.48 25.95 11.40
CA SER A 516 26.01 26.26 10.04
C SER A 516 24.51 26.55 9.98
N LEU A 517 23.70 25.83 10.75
CA LEU A 517 22.23 26.02 10.79
C LEU A 517 21.79 27.18 11.69
N SER A 518 22.64 27.63 12.61
CA SER A 518 22.26 28.60 13.64
C SER A 518 21.72 29.91 13.08
N LEU A 519 22.28 30.41 11.97
CA LEU A 519 21.86 31.69 11.37
C LEU A 519 20.47 31.58 10.75
N SER A 520 20.22 30.53 9.97
CA SER A 520 18.92 30.26 9.36
C SER A 520 17.85 30.01 10.43
N LEU A 521 18.22 29.36 11.52
CA LEU A 521 17.32 29.10 12.65
C LEU A 521 17.00 30.35 13.46
N TYR A 522 17.94 31.30 13.60
CA TYR A 522 17.70 32.54 14.31
C TYR A 522 16.62 33.41 13.64
N GLU A 523 16.67 33.55 12.32
CA GLU A 523 15.65 34.29 11.58
C GLU A 523 14.25 33.69 11.78
N PHE A 524 14.19 32.36 11.87
CA PHE A 524 12.99 31.63 12.21
C PHE A 524 12.53 31.88 13.65
N TYR A 525 13.44 31.83 14.64
CA TYR A 525 13.11 31.97 16.06
C TYR A 525 12.53 33.34 16.41
N ARG A 526 13.01 34.41 15.76
CA ARG A 526 12.53 35.77 16.02
C ARG A 526 11.03 35.95 15.75
N ASN A 527 10.48 35.16 14.84
CA ASN A 527 9.08 35.27 14.43
C ASN A 527 8.13 34.39 15.25
N ILE A 528 8.65 33.51 16.11
CA ILE A 528 7.83 32.57 16.88
C ILE A 528 7.58 33.11 18.28
N ARG A 529 6.30 33.21 18.65
CA ARG A 529 5.91 33.57 20.01
C ARG A 529 6.23 32.41 20.94
N SER A 530 6.94 32.72 22.02
CA SER A 530 7.36 31.76 23.02
C SER A 530 7.00 32.21 24.42
N VAL A 531 6.53 31.26 25.25
CA VAL A 531 6.11 31.52 26.62
C VAL A 531 6.53 30.37 27.55
N GLY A 532 6.91 30.70 28.78
CA GLY A 532 7.16 29.72 29.83
C GLY A 532 5.90 29.44 30.63
N VAL A 533 5.58 28.16 30.82
CA VAL A 533 4.39 27.70 31.53
C VAL A 533 4.70 26.57 32.49
N SER A 534 3.95 26.49 33.60
CA SER A 534 3.95 25.30 34.45
C SER A 534 2.54 24.73 34.50
N ALA A 535 2.39 23.50 33.98
CA ALA A 535 1.16 22.74 34.12
C ALA A 535 0.76 22.48 35.59
N ILE A 536 1.74 22.39 36.50
CA ILE A 536 1.50 22.08 37.91
C ILE A 536 1.11 23.33 38.68
N THR A 537 1.90 24.42 38.59
CA THR A 537 1.67 25.62 39.41
C THR A 537 0.70 26.60 38.75
N GLY A 538 0.51 26.53 37.43
CA GLY A 538 -0.26 27.51 36.66
C GLY A 538 0.52 28.80 36.33
N ALA A 539 1.80 28.88 36.67
CA ALA A 539 2.64 30.03 36.32
C ALA A 539 2.70 30.22 34.80
N GLY A 540 2.64 31.49 34.35
CA GLY A 540 2.76 31.88 32.94
C GLY A 540 1.53 31.64 32.06
N MET A 541 0.42 31.17 32.63
CA MET A 541 -0.80 30.86 31.85
C MET A 541 -1.48 32.10 31.27
N ASP A 542 -1.45 33.22 32.00
CA ASP A 542 -2.00 34.50 31.50
C ASP A 542 -1.25 35.00 30.27
N ASP A 543 0.08 34.87 30.28
CA ASP A 543 0.92 35.28 29.15
C ASP A 543 0.77 34.31 27.97
N PHE A 544 0.54 33.02 28.24
CA PHE A 544 0.16 32.06 27.21
C PHE A 544 -1.14 32.46 26.51
N PHE A 545 -2.22 32.79 27.24
CA PHE A 545 -3.47 33.20 26.60
C PHE A 545 -3.35 34.52 25.82
N LYS A 546 -2.53 35.48 26.28
CA LYS A 546 -2.21 36.69 25.49
C LYS A 546 -1.50 36.34 24.18
N ALA A 547 -0.54 35.41 24.23
CA ALA A 547 0.18 34.98 23.03
C ALA A 547 -0.74 34.23 22.04
N ILE A 548 -1.70 33.46 22.54
CA ILE A 548 -2.73 32.79 21.72
C ILE A 548 -3.66 33.81 21.05
N GLU A 549 -4.14 34.81 21.80
CA GLU A 549 -5.00 35.88 21.24
C GLU A 549 -4.25 36.64 20.13
N ALA A 550 -3.00 37.06 20.37
CA ALA A 550 -2.19 37.71 19.35
C ALA A 550 -1.92 36.84 18.11
N SER A 551 -1.74 35.52 18.30
CA SER A 551 -1.54 34.58 17.19
C SER A 551 -2.84 34.30 16.43
N ALA A 552 -3.99 34.38 17.10
CA ALA A 552 -5.30 34.28 16.46
C ALA A 552 -5.63 35.54 15.65
N ASP A 553 -5.18 36.72 16.07
CA ASP A 553 -5.30 37.93 15.27
C ASP A 553 -4.42 37.84 14.00
N GLU A 554 -3.16 37.41 14.14
CA GLU A 554 -2.27 37.15 12.99
C GLU A 554 -2.86 36.10 12.02
N TYR A 555 -3.50 35.06 12.55
CA TYR A 555 -4.22 34.07 11.75
C TYR A 555 -5.28 34.72 10.84
N MET A 556 -6.05 35.64 11.42
CA MET A 556 -7.17 36.30 10.74
C MET A 556 -6.69 37.29 9.67
N GLU A 557 -5.52 37.91 9.87
CA GLU A 557 -4.93 38.85 8.91
C GLU A 557 -4.22 38.14 7.76
N THR A 558 -3.34 37.18 8.06
CA THR A 558 -2.45 36.58 7.07
C THR A 558 -3.04 35.30 6.46
N TYR A 559 -3.40 34.34 7.31
CA TYR A 559 -3.79 33.01 6.83
C TYR A 559 -5.18 32.99 6.21
N LYS A 560 -6.14 33.71 6.80
CA LYS A 560 -7.49 33.80 6.24
C LYS A 560 -7.51 34.43 4.85
N ALA A 561 -6.71 35.48 4.64
CA ALA A 561 -6.61 36.13 3.33
C ALA A 561 -6.06 35.18 2.25
N ASP A 562 -5.03 34.40 2.59
CA ASP A 562 -4.48 33.39 1.69
C ASP A 562 -5.47 32.24 1.41
N LEU A 563 -6.22 31.82 2.43
CA LEU A 563 -7.24 30.78 2.30
C LEU A 563 -8.43 31.23 1.44
N ASP A 564 -8.90 32.47 1.63
CA ASP A 564 -9.99 33.05 0.85
C ASP A 564 -9.57 33.24 -0.63
N LYS A 565 -8.31 33.62 -0.87
CA LYS A 565 -7.73 33.68 -2.22
C LYS A 565 -7.73 32.31 -2.90
N ARG A 566 -7.24 31.26 -2.22
CA ARG A 566 -7.22 29.89 -2.74
C ARG A 566 -8.62 29.33 -3.00
N LYS A 567 -9.60 29.67 -2.17
CA LYS A 567 -11.01 29.30 -2.41
C LYS A 567 -11.56 29.98 -3.67
N ALA A 568 -11.31 31.27 -3.83
CA ALA A 568 -11.76 32.02 -5.00
C ALA A 568 -11.13 31.49 -6.31
N GLU A 569 -9.83 31.19 -6.31
CA GLU A 569 -9.14 30.58 -7.47
C GLU A 569 -9.75 29.21 -7.83
N LYS A 570 -10.05 28.37 -6.83
CA LYS A 570 -10.69 27.07 -7.05
C LYS A 570 -12.12 27.21 -7.60
N GLU A 571 -12.90 28.14 -7.08
CA GLU A 571 -14.26 28.43 -7.56
C GLU A 571 -14.24 28.91 -9.02
N GLN A 572 -13.30 29.78 -9.38
CA GLN A 572 -13.10 30.23 -10.77
C GLN A 572 -12.74 29.07 -11.70
N LEU A 573 -11.81 28.20 -11.30
CA LEU A 573 -11.43 27.00 -12.06
C LEU A 573 -12.62 26.02 -12.24
N GLU A 574 -13.46 25.87 -11.22
CA GLU A 574 -14.68 25.05 -11.30
C GLU A 574 -15.75 25.67 -12.21
N GLU A 575 -15.92 27.00 -12.17
CA GLU A 575 -16.81 27.72 -13.09
C GLU A 575 -16.33 27.62 -14.53
N GLU A 576 -15.04 27.84 -14.80
CA GLU A 576 -14.46 27.66 -16.13
C GLU A 576 -14.63 26.23 -16.64
N ARG A 577 -14.43 25.23 -15.77
CA ARG A 577 -14.66 23.82 -16.14
C ARG A 577 -16.13 23.57 -16.46
N ARG A 578 -17.05 24.14 -15.68
CA ARG A 578 -18.50 24.03 -15.91
C ARG A 578 -18.93 24.72 -17.20
N GLU A 579 -18.37 25.88 -17.52
CA GLU A 579 -18.61 26.58 -18.78
C GLU A 579 -18.07 25.78 -19.97
N LYS A 580 -16.85 25.23 -19.87
CA LYS A 580 -16.27 24.34 -20.90
C LYS A 580 -17.14 23.09 -21.13
N GLU A 581 -17.67 22.48 -20.06
CA GLU A 581 -18.61 21.34 -20.15
C GLU A 581 -19.95 21.73 -20.80
N MET A 582 -20.53 22.88 -20.41
CA MET A 582 -21.78 23.38 -20.99
C MET A 582 -21.65 23.75 -22.46
N GLU A 583 -20.53 24.36 -22.86
CA GLU A 583 -20.26 24.69 -24.25
C GLU A 583 -20.02 23.44 -25.11
N LYS A 584 -19.40 22.41 -24.55
CA LYS A 584 -19.29 21.09 -25.19
C LYS A 584 -20.67 20.45 -25.39
N LEU A 585 -21.52 20.47 -24.37
CA LEU A 585 -22.91 19.99 -24.47
C LEU A 585 -23.73 20.77 -25.51
N ARG A 586 -23.56 22.10 -25.59
CA ARG A 586 -24.23 22.94 -26.60
C ARG A 586 -23.82 22.54 -28.01
N LYS A 587 -22.52 22.34 -28.25
CA LYS A 587 -22.00 21.88 -29.55
C LYS A 587 -22.51 20.49 -29.92
N ASP A 588 -22.57 19.58 -28.95
CA ASP A 588 -23.11 18.23 -29.16
C ASP A 588 -24.61 18.28 -29.51
N MET A 589 -25.39 19.12 -28.82
CA MET A 589 -26.82 19.35 -29.10
C MET A 589 -27.07 19.98 -30.48
N GLU A 590 -26.25 20.93 -30.91
CA GLU A 590 -26.36 21.57 -32.23
C GLU A 590 -25.98 20.60 -33.36
N SER A 591 -25.04 19.69 -33.10
CA SER A 591 -24.66 18.64 -34.05
C SER A 591 -25.73 17.56 -34.23
N SER A 592 -26.55 17.32 -33.20
CA SER A 592 -27.69 16.41 -33.24
C SER A 592 -28.99 17.17 -33.53
N GLN A 593 -29.42 17.25 -34.79
CA GLN A 593 -30.68 17.89 -35.20
C GLN A 593 -31.93 17.22 -34.57
N GLY A 594 -32.25 17.54 -33.32
CA GLY A 594 -33.52 17.21 -32.66
C GLY A 594 -33.79 15.73 -32.41
N GLY A 595 -32.78 14.85 -32.46
CA GLY A 595 -32.92 13.46 -32.04
C GLY A 595 -32.95 13.37 -30.50
N THR A 596 -33.90 12.62 -29.95
CA THR A 596 -34.05 12.43 -28.50
C THR A 596 -32.73 11.96 -27.87
N VAL A 597 -32.04 12.85 -27.18
CA VAL A 597 -30.82 12.53 -26.44
C VAL A 597 -31.23 11.72 -25.23
N VAL A 598 -30.99 10.41 -25.27
CA VAL A 598 -31.08 9.57 -24.08
C VAL A 598 -29.97 10.04 -23.14
N LEU A 599 -30.36 10.65 -22.03
CA LEU A 599 -29.48 10.94 -20.90
C LEU A 599 -28.94 9.61 -20.37
N ASN A 600 -27.82 9.15 -20.92
CA ASN A 600 -27.04 8.06 -20.36
C ASN A 600 -26.44 8.57 -19.06
N THR A 601 -27.17 8.33 -17.97
CA THR A 601 -26.66 8.47 -16.63
C THR A 601 -25.56 7.44 -16.43
N GLY A 602 -24.32 7.89 -16.64
CA GLY A 602 -23.12 7.22 -16.16
C GLY A 602 -22.47 6.23 -17.12
N LEU A 603 -21.14 6.31 -17.13
CA LEU A 603 -20.19 5.27 -17.53
C LEU A 603 -20.05 5.04 -19.04
N LYS A 604 -19.38 5.95 -19.77
CA LYS A 604 -18.52 5.50 -20.87
C LYS A 604 -17.39 6.41 -21.37
N ASP A 605 -17.36 7.71 -21.11
CA ASP A 605 -16.30 8.58 -21.68
C ASP A 605 -15.38 9.25 -20.64
N LYS A 606 -14.72 8.45 -19.80
CA LYS A 606 -13.59 8.94 -18.98
C LYS A 606 -12.24 8.91 -19.71
N ASP A 607 -12.10 8.09 -20.76
CA ASP A 607 -10.81 7.90 -21.44
C ASP A 607 -10.41 9.07 -22.37
N ALA A 608 -11.36 9.92 -22.78
CA ALA A 608 -11.08 11.08 -23.66
C ALA A 608 -10.78 12.37 -22.89
N ALA A 609 -11.31 12.54 -21.68
CA ALA A 609 -11.05 13.71 -20.83
C ALA A 609 -9.67 13.65 -20.15
N GLU A 610 -9.16 12.44 -19.88
CA GLU A 610 -7.86 12.22 -19.20
C GLU A 610 -6.66 12.49 -20.12
N LYS A 611 -6.86 12.49 -21.45
CA LYS A 611 -5.77 12.71 -22.42
C LYS A 611 -5.47 14.20 -22.68
N MET A 612 -6.40 15.10 -22.37
CA MET A 612 -6.23 16.55 -22.54
C MET A 612 -5.74 17.27 -21.27
N MET A 613 -5.76 16.61 -20.11
CA MET A 613 -5.23 17.20 -18.84
C MET A 613 -3.73 16.96 -18.62
N VAL A 614 -3.03 16.28 -19.53
CA VAL A 614 -1.60 15.92 -19.37
C VAL A 614 -0.67 16.91 -20.09
N GLU A 615 -1.20 17.91 -20.79
CA GLU A 615 -0.37 18.89 -21.54
C GLU A 615 -0.30 20.30 -20.89
N GLU A 616 -0.89 20.55 -19.71
CA GLU A 616 -0.92 21.90 -19.09
C GLU A 616 -0.41 21.97 -17.62
N GLU A 617 0.32 20.98 -17.11
CA GLU A 617 0.97 21.06 -15.77
C GLU A 617 2.51 21.14 -15.83
N ASP A 618 3.08 21.53 -16.96
CA ASP A 618 4.49 21.92 -17.06
C ASP A 618 4.55 23.41 -17.48
N ASP A 619 4.35 24.34 -16.54
CA ASP A 619 4.89 25.71 -16.58
C ASP A 619 4.49 26.49 -15.31
N GLU A 620 5.38 26.45 -14.30
CA GLU A 620 5.75 27.53 -13.37
C GLU A 620 6.25 26.92 -12.05
N ASP A 621 7.45 26.35 -12.08
CA ASP A 621 8.35 26.43 -10.93
C ASP A 621 9.63 27.14 -11.35
N PHE A 622 9.98 28.11 -10.52
CA PHE A 622 10.97 29.15 -10.65
C PHE A 622 12.36 28.61 -11.02
N LYS A 623 12.88 29.02 -12.19
CA LYS A 623 14.30 28.87 -12.55
C LYS A 623 15.16 29.68 -11.60
N ILE A 624 16.00 29.01 -10.81
CA ILE A 624 17.21 29.60 -10.26
C ILE A 624 18.33 29.21 -11.22
N GLU A 625 18.88 30.22 -11.91
CA GLU A 625 20.13 30.12 -12.66
C GLU A 625 21.30 29.90 -11.68
N GLU A 626 22.02 28.80 -11.83
CA GLU A 626 23.46 28.76 -11.55
C GLU A 626 24.16 28.06 -12.72
N ASP A 627 24.73 28.88 -13.60
CA ASP A 627 25.81 28.49 -14.50
C ASP A 627 27.05 28.15 -13.66
N SER A 628 27.55 26.91 -13.77
CA SER A 628 28.98 26.68 -14.02
C SER A 628 29.22 25.24 -14.46
N ASP A 629 29.85 25.12 -15.62
CA ASP A 629 30.39 23.92 -16.21
C ASP A 629 31.31 23.16 -15.24
N ASP A 630 31.13 21.85 -15.13
CA ASP A 630 32.23 20.88 -15.16
C ASP A 630 31.68 19.49 -15.50
N ALA A 631 31.97 19.06 -16.73
CA ALA A 631 31.71 17.72 -17.22
C ALA A 631 32.76 16.76 -16.64
N ILE A 632 32.32 15.79 -15.83
CA ILE A 632 33.06 14.56 -15.56
C ILE A 632 32.07 13.39 -15.68
N ASP A 633 32.37 12.49 -16.61
CA ASP A 633 31.71 11.19 -16.80
C ASP A 633 31.86 10.32 -15.54
N GLU A 634 30.75 9.86 -14.97
CA GLU A 634 30.72 8.78 -13.97
C GLU A 634 29.83 7.63 -14.48
N ASP A 635 30.32 6.93 -15.50
CA ASP A 635 29.97 5.53 -15.77
C ASP A 635 30.80 4.64 -14.82
N GLU A 636 30.56 4.64 -13.50
CA GLU A 636 31.23 3.68 -12.59
C GLU A 636 30.61 3.56 -11.17
N GLU A 637 29.32 3.20 -11.02
CA GLU A 637 28.77 2.86 -9.68
C GLU A 637 27.82 1.63 -9.65
N ASP A 638 28.13 0.57 -10.41
CA ASP A 638 27.45 -0.74 -10.26
C ASP A 638 28.35 -1.87 -9.72
N GLU A 639 29.60 -1.58 -9.27
CA GLU A 639 30.51 -2.61 -8.72
C GLU A 639 30.85 -2.51 -7.22
N GLU A 640 30.38 -1.50 -6.47
CA GLU A 640 30.85 -1.29 -5.08
C GLU A 640 29.84 -1.59 -3.95
N MET A 641 29.03 -2.65 -4.08
CA MET A 641 28.19 -3.16 -2.97
C MET A 641 28.39 -4.65 -2.64
N ASN A 642 29.46 -5.26 -3.17
CA ASN A 642 29.79 -6.67 -2.96
C ASN A 642 31.10 -6.92 -2.18
N ARG A 643 31.66 -5.90 -1.52
CA ARG A 643 32.95 -6.05 -0.80
C ARG A 643 32.98 -5.56 0.65
N PHE A 644 31.86 -5.57 1.36
CA PHE A 644 31.85 -5.38 2.81
C PHE A 644 30.80 -6.27 3.46
N TYR A 645 31.07 -7.58 3.56
CA TYR A 645 30.68 -8.49 4.64
C TYR A 645 31.37 -9.84 4.37
N VAL A 646 32.68 -9.87 4.66
CA VAL A 646 33.35 -11.06 5.22
C VAL A 646 33.47 -10.81 6.72
#